data_AF-A0AA40PQV8-F1
#
_entry.id   AF-A0AA40PQV8-F1
#
_cell.length_a   1.000
_cell.length_b   1.000
_cell.length_c   1.000
_cell.angle_alpha   90.00
_cell.angle_beta   90.00
_cell.angle_gamma   90.00
#
_symmetry.space_group_name_H-M   'P 1'
#
loop_
_entity.id
_entity.type
_entity.pdbx_description
1 polymer ?
#
loop_
_entity_poly.entity_id
_entity_poly.type
_entity_poly.pdbx_seq_one_letter_code
_entity_poly.pdbx_strand_id
1 'polypeptide(L)'
;MAIQNYYIHFTRNVTSALSGGQLDAQDLASAVFLFQELDQKVWTLKRTLGWIEDIEPRYFAQVEEPVHVYEASQEASPVQKLPESKIELPELSYTDTELQEVINKPDLASAKVFIQGLEAALEAWLTPYAEGGIADPTAAENEIVTRYQNQLATLKTAFNGTPTDANYTALYALPASFIQEIEELEAPNAPPKSQIAVFWQDMMVVYSSMAAVAYPAADYLNTEISKLYLNISAAQRVQELLRQFASVLKDFLLPRWDDASQPIAHGTEYNSRQAAMIQSYLTLGGVFRMLTENLPQGLDTSYPDELRNAILSFFTGLRGTEIRTSGSTTPALGLGEFLGIQYVYQKCASLYGEESTAQTEASYKAAIRQEKTYWDARGNDGFKVTGSFDAFANNLQYPNTTSSANSLSIFQDNTVSNFNPRFFQLVLDLIADKSTLMTRTSYQTIADAANAAITAIDGLIGTWNQQILAKQTQRSSLDPSQLKYFESMNANKETFVTTSPLQSVYTSLMLDKFLPAQQQVIRSLGDQMTFSNKTARYLNQIIQMITSFHNADTYYSLSIYLKQMNLQSLTDAVGKAKSVLANEITRCGTDITRCKQAKIEIDKIIPVVKADTEMSSSQIRELVGVLTSYKSQFDDLIRHLSELYVLLKGMAITAVDNPDETIQAFTVSVHNQPENSWVKQLATFESFVIEGGQNGVVPGGEKQLLQSLESSEQDYTTFNQNQQLALQLEMSAMQQEWTIVSTALALLNQMFAKIARRIKS
;
A
#
# COMPACT_ATOMS: atom_id res chain seq x y z
N MET A 1 -18.86 -29.37 -22.47
CA MET A 1 -18.94 -27.91 -22.23
C MET A 1 -17.65 -27.49 -21.55
N ALA A 2 -16.75 -26.80 -22.24
CA ALA A 2 -15.53 -26.26 -21.65
C ALA A 2 -15.85 -24.87 -21.10
N ILE A 3 -16.10 -24.78 -19.79
CA ILE A 3 -16.30 -23.50 -19.09
C ILE A 3 -14.93 -23.10 -18.55
N GLN A 4 -14.31 -22.10 -19.18
CA GLN A 4 -13.05 -21.49 -18.74
C GLN A 4 -13.14 -21.02 -17.29
N ASN A 5 -12.12 -21.33 -16.49
CA ASN A 5 -11.94 -20.77 -15.15
C ASN A 5 -11.48 -19.31 -15.30
N TYR A 6 -12.38 -18.36 -15.14
CA TYR A 6 -12.00 -16.96 -14.96
C TYR A 6 -11.60 -16.73 -13.50
N TYR A 7 -10.29 -16.61 -13.25
CA TYR A 7 -9.77 -16.07 -12.01
C TYR A 7 -9.85 -14.53 -12.10
N ILE A 8 -10.76 -13.92 -11.32
CA ILE A 8 -10.81 -12.46 -11.19
C ILE A 8 -9.74 -12.04 -10.18
N HIS A 9 -8.75 -11.25 -10.64
CA HIS A 9 -7.70 -10.72 -9.78
C HIS A 9 -7.98 -9.26 -9.44
N PHE A 10 -8.18 -8.97 -8.15
CA PHE A 10 -8.15 -7.61 -7.63
C PHE A 10 -6.79 -7.34 -6.99
N THR A 11 -5.82 -6.94 -7.82
CA THR A 11 -4.64 -6.20 -7.34
C THR A 11 -4.95 -4.71 -7.43
N ARG A 12 -4.71 -3.96 -6.36
CA ARG A 12 -4.74 -2.49 -6.39
C ARG A 12 -3.74 -2.04 -7.44
N ASN A 13 -4.23 -1.58 -8.60
CA ASN A 13 -3.41 -0.97 -9.63
C ASN A 13 -3.12 0.47 -9.18
N VAL A 14 -2.21 0.64 -8.23
CA VAL A 14 -1.85 1.97 -7.65
C VAL A 14 -1.23 2.90 -8.72
N THR A 15 -0.94 2.42 -9.93
CA THR A 15 -0.38 3.24 -11.00
C THR A 15 -1.41 3.93 -11.91
N SER A 16 -2.69 3.54 -11.92
CA SER A 16 -3.65 4.13 -12.87
C SER A 16 -4.17 5.53 -12.50
N ALA A 17 -3.91 6.00 -11.27
CA ALA A 17 -4.24 7.38 -10.89
C ALA A 17 -3.16 8.40 -11.31
N LEU A 18 -1.96 7.96 -11.70
CA LEU A 18 -0.81 8.85 -11.98
C LEU A 18 -0.30 8.82 -13.43
N SER A 19 -0.73 7.87 -14.25
CA SER A 19 -0.54 7.94 -15.71
C SER A 19 -1.89 8.06 -16.38
N GLY A 20 -2.17 9.21 -17.01
CA GLY A 20 -3.40 9.48 -17.76
C GLY A 20 -3.58 8.61 -19.01
N GLY A 21 -3.67 7.29 -18.82
CA GLY A 21 -4.20 6.34 -19.80
C GLY A 21 -5.65 6.08 -19.47
N GLN A 22 -6.55 6.40 -20.39
CA GLN A 22 -7.95 6.01 -20.30
C GLN A 22 -8.04 4.51 -20.02
N LEU A 23 -8.59 4.15 -18.85
CA LEU A 23 -9.22 2.85 -18.66
C LEU A 23 -10.34 2.78 -19.70
N ASP A 24 -10.17 1.93 -20.70
CA ASP A 24 -11.18 1.74 -21.74
C ASP A 24 -12.42 1.12 -21.07
N ALA A 25 -13.48 1.92 -20.94
CA ALA A 25 -14.75 1.51 -20.34
C ALA A 25 -15.47 0.39 -21.14
N GLN A 26 -14.90 -0.05 -22.27
CA GLN A 26 -15.48 -1.08 -23.14
C GLN A 26 -15.27 -2.52 -22.62
N ASP A 27 -14.22 -2.81 -21.84
CA ASP A 27 -13.97 -4.18 -21.35
C ASP A 27 -14.80 -4.54 -20.09
N LEU A 28 -15.28 -3.55 -19.36
CA LEU A 28 -16.23 -3.75 -18.24
C LEU A 28 -17.70 -3.79 -18.72
N ALA A 29 -18.02 -3.09 -19.80
CA ALA A 29 -19.38 -3.05 -20.34
C ALA A 29 -19.75 -4.34 -21.10
N SER A 30 -18.79 -4.99 -21.77
CA SER A 30 -19.02 -6.21 -22.56
C SER A 30 -19.40 -7.42 -21.71
N ALA A 31 -18.89 -7.54 -20.47
CA ALA A 31 -19.32 -8.56 -19.52
C ALA A 31 -20.77 -8.35 -19.03
N VAL A 32 -21.14 -7.10 -18.71
CA VAL A 32 -22.51 -6.77 -18.24
C VAL A 32 -23.56 -7.07 -19.33
N PHE A 33 -23.28 -6.74 -20.59
CA PHE A 33 -24.18 -7.06 -21.70
C PHE A 33 -24.26 -8.57 -21.98
N LEU A 34 -23.16 -9.32 -21.85
CA LEU A 34 -23.15 -10.78 -22.01
C LEU A 34 -23.98 -11.47 -20.92
N PHE A 35 -23.89 -11.01 -19.67
CA PHE A 35 -24.66 -11.55 -18.54
C PHE A 35 -26.14 -11.17 -18.59
N GLN A 36 -26.48 -9.96 -19.06
CA GLN A 36 -27.88 -9.60 -19.34
C GLN A 36 -28.48 -10.45 -20.48
N GLU A 37 -27.69 -10.76 -21.51
CA GLU A 37 -28.13 -11.60 -22.62
C GLU A 37 -28.28 -13.07 -22.19
N LEU A 38 -27.39 -13.56 -21.30
CA LEU A 38 -27.51 -14.88 -20.67
C LEU A 38 -28.73 -14.96 -19.74
N ASP A 39 -28.99 -13.93 -18.93
CA ASP A 39 -30.17 -13.89 -18.05
C ASP A 39 -31.47 -13.83 -18.87
N GLN A 40 -31.52 -13.03 -19.94
CA GLN A 40 -32.66 -13.04 -20.88
C GLN A 40 -32.82 -14.41 -21.56
N LYS A 41 -31.74 -15.07 -21.97
CA LYS A 41 -31.82 -16.41 -22.57
C LYS A 41 -32.24 -17.46 -21.57
N VAL A 42 -31.82 -17.39 -20.30
CA VAL A 42 -32.26 -18.28 -19.22
C VAL A 42 -33.74 -18.06 -18.88
N TRP A 43 -34.21 -16.81 -18.82
CA TRP A 43 -35.63 -16.49 -18.66
C TRP A 43 -36.47 -16.98 -19.83
N THR A 44 -35.98 -16.81 -21.06
CA THR A 44 -36.64 -17.32 -22.26
C THR A 44 -36.66 -18.85 -22.25
N LEU A 45 -35.57 -19.51 -21.80
CA LEU A 45 -35.49 -20.96 -21.64
C LEU A 45 -36.52 -21.47 -20.61
N LYS A 46 -36.61 -20.82 -19.44
CA LYS A 46 -37.58 -21.12 -18.38
C LYS A 46 -39.03 -20.95 -18.87
N ARG A 47 -39.29 -19.95 -19.72
CA ARG A 47 -40.58 -19.73 -20.39
C ARG A 47 -40.88 -20.82 -21.42
N THR A 48 -39.91 -21.21 -22.23
CA THR A 48 -40.08 -22.28 -23.25
C THR A 48 -40.19 -23.68 -22.65
N LEU A 49 -39.63 -23.90 -21.46
CA LEU A 49 -39.73 -25.17 -20.72
C LEU A 49 -41.03 -25.27 -19.89
N GLY A 50 -41.83 -24.19 -19.82
CA GLY A 50 -43.14 -24.16 -19.17
C GLY A 50 -43.11 -24.15 -17.64
N TRP A 51 -42.04 -23.60 -17.04
CA TRP A 51 -41.80 -23.68 -15.58
C TRP A 51 -42.27 -22.45 -14.79
N ILE A 52 -42.92 -21.49 -15.45
CA ILE A 52 -43.49 -20.30 -14.81
C ILE A 52 -44.92 -20.13 -15.35
N GLU A 53 -45.93 -20.34 -14.50
CA GLU A 53 -47.26 -19.75 -14.72
C GLU A 53 -47.20 -18.29 -14.28
N ASP A 54 -47.64 -17.38 -15.15
CA ASP A 54 -47.63 -15.94 -14.89
C ASP A 54 -48.47 -15.63 -13.64
N ILE A 55 -47.81 -15.22 -12.55
CA ILE A 55 -48.47 -14.57 -11.42
C ILE A 55 -48.20 -13.07 -11.55
N GLU A 56 -49.27 -12.30 -11.81
CA GLU A 56 -49.23 -10.84 -11.85
C GLU A 56 -48.69 -10.23 -10.55
N PRO A 57 -47.98 -9.10 -10.62
CA PRO A 57 -47.28 -8.52 -9.48
C PRO A 57 -48.28 -7.89 -8.51
N ARG A 58 -48.56 -8.56 -7.39
CA ARG A 58 -49.19 -7.93 -6.23
C ARG A 58 -48.20 -7.81 -5.08
N TYR A 59 -47.75 -6.57 -4.91
CA TYR A 59 -47.32 -5.91 -3.67
C TYR A 59 -46.49 -6.73 -2.66
N PHE A 60 -45.23 -6.32 -2.52
CA PHE A 60 -44.41 -6.57 -1.34
C PHE A 60 -45.15 -6.10 -0.08
N ALA A 61 -45.59 -7.06 0.74
CA ALA A 61 -45.93 -6.84 2.14
C ALA A 61 -45.16 -7.88 2.96
N GLN A 62 -44.33 -7.39 3.89
CA GLN A 62 -43.71 -8.21 4.92
C GLN A 62 -44.81 -8.98 5.66
N VAL A 63 -44.76 -10.31 5.59
CA VAL A 63 -45.52 -11.19 6.47
C VAL A 63 -44.53 -12.20 7.05
N GLU A 64 -44.18 -11.97 8.31
CA GLU A 64 -43.68 -13.01 9.20
C GLU A 64 -44.80 -14.04 9.36
N GLU A 65 -44.60 -15.26 8.87
CA GLU A 65 -45.41 -16.42 9.25
C GLU A 65 -44.54 -17.68 9.41
N PRO A 66 -44.96 -18.61 10.28
CA PRO A 66 -44.08 -19.43 11.08
C PRO A 66 -43.51 -20.63 10.32
N VAL A 67 -42.35 -21.08 10.77
CA VAL A 67 -41.75 -22.36 10.38
C VAL A 67 -42.72 -23.49 10.73
N HIS A 68 -43.49 -23.96 9.74
CA HIS A 68 -44.17 -25.24 9.84
C HIS A 68 -43.14 -26.36 9.67
N VAL A 69 -42.71 -26.90 10.82
CA VAL A 69 -42.03 -28.19 10.89
C VAL A 69 -43.01 -29.25 10.40
N TYR A 70 -42.78 -29.78 9.20
CA TYR A 70 -43.44 -31.02 8.79
C TYR A 70 -42.83 -32.17 9.60
N GLU A 71 -43.56 -32.66 10.61
CA GLU A 71 -43.28 -33.97 11.20
C GLU A 71 -43.45 -35.03 10.10
N ALA A 72 -42.34 -35.66 9.73
CA ALA A 72 -42.32 -36.77 8.80
C ALA A 72 -43.06 -37.96 9.42
N SER A 73 -44.24 -38.27 8.89
CA SER A 73 -44.93 -39.53 9.15
C SER A 73 -44.06 -40.69 8.66
N GLN A 74 -43.79 -41.60 9.59
CA GLN A 74 -43.03 -42.83 9.40
C GLN A 74 -43.71 -43.74 8.37
N GLU A 75 -43.06 -43.97 7.23
CA GLU A 75 -43.16 -45.25 6.51
C GLU A 75 -41.77 -45.70 6.08
N ALA A 76 -41.43 -46.91 6.51
CA ALA A 76 -40.11 -47.51 6.42
C ALA A 76 -39.68 -47.79 4.98
N SER A 77 -38.49 -47.28 4.62
CA SER A 77 -37.58 -47.88 3.65
C SER A 77 -36.16 -47.51 4.07
N PRO A 78 -35.17 -48.42 3.99
CA PRO A 78 -33.82 -48.14 4.46
C PRO A 78 -33.14 -47.24 3.42
N VAL A 79 -33.36 -45.93 3.54
CA VAL A 79 -32.51 -44.94 2.88
C VAL A 79 -31.18 -45.01 3.59
N GLN A 80 -30.14 -45.51 2.90
CA GLN A 80 -28.75 -45.38 3.32
C GLN A 80 -28.52 -43.93 3.75
N LYS A 81 -28.24 -43.72 5.04
CA LYS A 81 -27.67 -42.46 5.52
C LYS A 81 -26.37 -42.26 4.74
N LEU A 82 -26.34 -41.23 3.89
CA LEU A 82 -25.08 -40.66 3.43
C LEU A 82 -24.22 -40.38 4.67
N PRO A 83 -22.93 -40.75 4.69
CA PRO A 83 -22.06 -40.46 5.83
C PRO A 83 -22.07 -38.96 6.11
N GLU A 84 -22.33 -38.57 7.35
CA GLU A 84 -22.12 -37.20 7.87
C GLU A 84 -20.62 -36.90 8.01
N SER A 85 -19.82 -37.20 6.99
CA SER A 85 -18.44 -36.71 6.92
C SER A 85 -18.53 -35.21 6.64
N LYS A 86 -18.35 -34.38 7.68
CA LYS A 86 -17.96 -32.98 7.52
C LYS A 86 -16.79 -32.95 6.55
N ILE A 87 -16.99 -32.39 5.37
CA ILE A 87 -15.90 -32.15 4.42
C ILE A 87 -15.12 -30.96 4.98
N GLU A 88 -14.15 -31.25 5.82
CA GLU A 88 -13.04 -30.32 6.07
C GLU A 88 -12.05 -30.53 4.92
N LEU A 89 -12.01 -29.58 3.98
CA LEU A 89 -10.86 -29.47 3.09
C LEU A 89 -9.62 -29.31 3.99
N PRO A 90 -8.61 -30.20 3.89
CA PRO A 90 -7.45 -30.11 4.76
C PRO A 90 -6.79 -28.75 4.54
N GLU A 91 -6.75 -27.92 5.59
CA GLU A 91 -5.90 -26.74 5.61
C GLU A 91 -4.45 -27.23 5.61
N LEU A 92 -3.89 -27.39 4.41
CA LEU A 92 -2.49 -27.70 4.24
C LEU A 92 -1.70 -26.44 4.62
N SER A 93 -1.27 -26.36 5.89
CA SER A 93 -0.35 -25.33 6.33
C SER A 93 1.05 -25.67 5.79
N TYR A 94 1.45 -25.03 4.70
CA TYR A 94 2.80 -25.16 4.16
C TYR A 94 3.74 -24.16 4.83
N THR A 95 4.97 -24.58 5.09
CA THR A 95 6.08 -23.68 5.40
C THR A 95 6.57 -22.98 4.13
N ASP A 96 7.26 -21.83 4.26
CA ASP A 96 7.83 -21.09 3.11
C ASP A 96 8.74 -21.96 2.22
N THR A 97 9.42 -22.94 2.81
CA THR A 97 10.31 -23.85 2.08
C THR A 97 9.51 -24.86 1.24
N GLU A 98 8.42 -25.39 1.81
CA GLU A 98 7.53 -26.30 1.10
C GLU A 98 6.77 -25.58 -0.02
N LEU A 99 6.36 -24.32 0.18
CA LEU A 99 5.76 -23.49 -0.88
C LEU A 99 6.71 -23.27 -2.04
N GLN A 100 7.99 -23.02 -1.77
CA GLN A 100 9.02 -22.88 -2.81
C GLN A 100 9.24 -24.20 -3.57
N GLU A 101 9.15 -25.36 -2.91
CA GLU A 101 9.20 -26.65 -3.58
C GLU A 101 7.99 -26.86 -4.50
N VAL A 102 6.78 -26.48 -4.07
CA VAL A 102 5.56 -26.52 -4.90
C VAL A 102 5.70 -25.60 -6.11
N ILE A 103 6.19 -24.38 -5.94
CA ILE A 103 6.39 -23.41 -7.03
C ILE A 103 7.40 -23.93 -8.06
N ASN A 104 8.48 -24.55 -7.60
CA ASN A 104 9.55 -25.02 -8.49
C ASN A 104 9.22 -26.34 -9.19
N LYS A 105 8.38 -27.19 -8.58
CA LYS A 105 8.00 -28.51 -9.11
C LYS A 105 6.51 -28.79 -8.89
N PRO A 106 5.61 -28.07 -9.58
CA PRO A 106 4.18 -28.17 -9.33
C PRO A 106 3.62 -29.55 -9.69
N ASP A 107 4.10 -30.16 -10.78
CA ASP A 107 3.72 -31.54 -11.15
C ASP A 107 4.04 -32.56 -10.05
N LEU A 108 5.19 -32.41 -9.37
CA LEU A 108 5.63 -33.34 -8.32
C LEU A 108 4.77 -33.18 -7.07
N ALA A 109 4.41 -31.94 -6.72
CA ALA A 109 3.56 -31.65 -5.58
C ALA A 109 2.15 -32.23 -5.78
N SER A 110 1.54 -31.99 -6.94
CA SER A 110 0.24 -32.57 -7.28
C SER A 110 0.29 -34.11 -7.33
N ALA A 111 1.37 -34.70 -7.87
CA ALA A 111 1.52 -36.16 -7.92
C ALA A 111 1.63 -36.81 -6.53
N LYS A 112 2.29 -36.15 -5.56
CA LYS A 112 2.36 -36.66 -4.18
C LYS A 112 0.97 -36.72 -3.53
N VAL A 113 0.16 -35.68 -3.72
CA VAL A 113 -1.23 -35.64 -3.23
C VAL A 113 -2.07 -36.71 -3.92
N PHE A 114 -1.89 -36.90 -5.23
CA PHE A 114 -2.57 -37.96 -5.98
C PHE A 114 -2.22 -39.36 -5.47
N ILE A 115 -0.94 -39.65 -5.22
CA ILE A 115 -0.50 -40.96 -4.71
C ILE A 115 -1.14 -41.24 -3.35
N GLN A 116 -1.12 -40.28 -2.42
CA GLN A 116 -1.74 -40.45 -1.10
C GLN A 116 -3.26 -40.66 -1.20
N GLY A 117 -3.92 -39.89 -2.07
CA GLY A 117 -5.36 -40.02 -2.31
C GLY A 117 -5.75 -41.35 -2.95
N LEU A 118 -4.97 -41.83 -3.92
CA LEU A 118 -5.20 -43.12 -4.57
C LEU A 118 -4.90 -44.31 -3.63
N GLU A 119 -3.87 -44.21 -2.78
CA GLU A 119 -3.61 -45.20 -1.72
C GLU A 119 -4.83 -45.32 -0.80
N ALA A 120 -5.36 -44.19 -0.32
CA ALA A 120 -6.55 -44.16 0.53
C ALA A 120 -7.81 -44.70 -0.17
N ALA A 121 -8.03 -44.37 -1.44
CA ALA A 121 -9.17 -44.86 -2.22
C ALA A 121 -9.11 -46.38 -2.45
N LEU A 122 -7.92 -46.93 -2.68
CA LEU A 122 -7.71 -48.38 -2.81
C LEU A 122 -7.86 -49.11 -1.46
N GLU A 123 -7.41 -48.51 -0.36
CA GLU A 123 -7.65 -49.05 0.99
C GLU A 123 -9.14 -49.03 1.35
N ALA A 124 -9.85 -47.94 1.02
CA ALA A 124 -11.30 -47.82 1.22
C ALA A 124 -12.07 -48.89 0.44
N TRP A 125 -11.62 -49.25 -0.76
CA TRP A 125 -12.24 -50.32 -1.56
C TRP A 125 -12.25 -51.68 -0.85
N LEU A 126 -11.22 -51.98 -0.05
CA LEU A 126 -11.07 -53.26 0.66
C LEU A 126 -11.76 -53.28 2.04
N THR A 127 -12.37 -52.18 2.46
CA THR A 127 -13.00 -52.10 3.78
C THR A 127 -14.25 -52.99 3.82
N PRO A 128 -14.36 -53.96 4.75
CA PRO A 128 -15.54 -54.84 4.86
C PRO A 128 -16.81 -54.06 5.22
N TYR A 129 -18.00 -54.60 4.89
CA TYR A 129 -19.28 -53.96 5.22
C TYR A 129 -19.43 -53.72 6.73
N ALA A 130 -18.92 -54.64 7.54
CA ALA A 130 -18.94 -54.55 9.01
C ALA A 130 -18.12 -53.38 9.58
N GLU A 131 -17.15 -52.87 8.82
CA GLU A 131 -16.25 -51.77 9.22
C GLU A 131 -16.61 -50.44 8.54
N GLY A 132 -17.74 -50.40 7.82
CA GLY A 132 -18.25 -49.21 7.14
C GLY A 132 -18.07 -49.21 5.62
N GLY A 133 -17.60 -50.32 5.03
CA GLY A 133 -17.53 -50.50 3.58
C GLY A 133 -18.88 -50.69 2.90
N ILE A 134 -18.91 -50.59 1.56
CA ILE A 134 -20.15 -50.66 0.77
C ILE A 134 -20.60 -52.10 0.53
N ALA A 135 -19.64 -53.01 0.33
CA ALA A 135 -19.84 -54.43 0.12
C ALA A 135 -18.60 -55.21 0.58
N ASP A 136 -18.77 -56.48 0.94
CA ASP A 136 -17.65 -57.34 1.31
C ASP A 136 -16.84 -57.70 0.06
N PRO A 137 -15.52 -57.38 0.01
CA PRO A 137 -14.73 -57.57 -1.19
C PRO A 137 -14.54 -59.06 -1.51
N THR A 138 -14.70 -59.42 -2.78
CA THR A 138 -14.50 -60.80 -3.24
C THR A 138 -13.00 -61.17 -3.28
N ALA A 139 -12.69 -62.47 -3.35
CA ALA A 139 -11.29 -62.92 -3.47
C ALA A 139 -10.62 -62.39 -4.76
N ALA A 140 -11.38 -62.25 -5.85
CA ALA A 140 -10.91 -61.70 -7.11
C ALA A 140 -10.64 -60.19 -7.02
N GLU A 141 -11.50 -59.43 -6.32
CA GLU A 141 -11.29 -58.00 -6.06
C GLU A 141 -10.05 -57.76 -5.20
N ASN A 142 -9.84 -58.58 -4.15
CA ASN A 142 -8.66 -58.50 -3.30
C ASN A 142 -7.36 -58.70 -4.10
N GLU A 143 -7.33 -59.66 -5.05
CA GLU A 143 -6.17 -59.91 -5.89
C GLU A 143 -5.86 -58.71 -6.82
N ILE A 144 -6.90 -58.15 -7.44
CA ILE A 144 -6.78 -56.98 -8.32
C ILE A 144 -6.30 -55.75 -7.53
N VAL A 145 -6.96 -55.40 -6.42
CA VAL A 145 -6.60 -54.24 -5.60
C VAL A 145 -5.19 -54.36 -5.04
N THR A 146 -4.80 -55.54 -4.53
CA THR A 146 -3.44 -55.79 -4.02
C THR A 146 -2.38 -55.59 -5.12
N ARG A 147 -2.68 -55.98 -6.35
CA ARG A 147 -1.77 -55.76 -7.49
C ARG A 147 -1.64 -54.27 -7.82
N TYR A 148 -2.74 -53.51 -7.84
CA TYR A 148 -2.70 -52.07 -8.08
C TYR A 148 -2.03 -51.29 -6.92
N GLN A 149 -2.18 -51.73 -5.67
CA GLN A 149 -1.42 -51.21 -4.52
C GLN A 149 0.08 -51.46 -4.68
N ASN A 150 0.50 -52.65 -5.14
CA ASN A 150 1.91 -52.95 -5.40
C ASN A 150 2.49 -52.13 -6.57
N GLN A 151 1.69 -51.90 -7.62
CA GLN A 151 2.07 -51.04 -8.75
C GLN A 151 2.23 -49.58 -8.29
N LEU A 152 1.29 -49.08 -7.47
CA LEU A 152 1.35 -47.74 -6.88
C LEU A 152 2.56 -47.59 -5.95
N ALA A 153 2.85 -48.57 -5.10
CA ALA A 153 4.03 -48.59 -4.24
C ALA A 153 5.35 -48.56 -5.04
N THR A 154 5.39 -49.27 -6.16
CA THR A 154 6.54 -49.25 -7.08
C THR A 154 6.70 -47.87 -7.70
N LEU A 155 5.62 -47.26 -8.21
CA LEU A 155 5.66 -45.92 -8.78
C LEU A 155 6.03 -44.86 -7.74
N LYS A 156 5.53 -44.96 -6.50
CA LYS A 156 5.84 -44.06 -5.38
C LYS A 156 7.34 -43.94 -5.13
N THR A 157 8.12 -45.00 -5.32
CA THR A 157 9.59 -44.92 -5.20
C THR A 157 10.24 -44.00 -6.25
N ALA A 158 9.67 -43.91 -7.45
CA ALA A 158 10.15 -43.02 -8.51
C ALA A 158 9.82 -41.54 -8.23
N PHE A 159 8.72 -41.26 -7.53
CA PHE A 159 8.32 -39.90 -7.12
C PHE A 159 9.06 -39.39 -5.86
N ASN A 160 9.81 -40.25 -5.18
CA ASN A 160 10.81 -39.83 -4.17
C ASN A 160 12.13 -39.33 -4.80
N GLY A 161 12.30 -39.51 -6.12
CA GLY A 161 13.48 -39.07 -6.90
C GLY A 161 13.13 -37.98 -7.92
N THR A 162 13.62 -38.13 -9.16
CA THR A 162 13.27 -37.26 -10.29
C THR A 162 12.38 -38.04 -11.27
N PRO A 163 11.05 -37.93 -11.19
CA PRO A 163 10.15 -38.69 -12.05
C PRO A 163 10.23 -38.23 -13.52
N THR A 164 10.16 -39.18 -14.45
CA THR A 164 10.09 -38.93 -15.90
C THR A 164 8.66 -38.73 -16.35
N ASP A 165 8.44 -38.18 -17.55
CA ASP A 165 7.09 -38.01 -18.13
C ASP A 165 6.33 -39.33 -18.22
N ALA A 166 7.03 -40.43 -18.55
CA ALA A 166 6.45 -41.78 -18.55
C ALA A 166 5.93 -42.21 -17.17
N ASN A 167 6.60 -41.81 -16.08
CA ASN A 167 6.14 -42.11 -14.72
C ASN A 167 4.84 -41.35 -14.39
N TYR A 168 4.69 -40.10 -14.85
CA TYR A 168 3.46 -39.32 -14.68
C TYR A 168 2.30 -39.94 -15.47
N THR A 169 2.52 -40.29 -16.74
CA THR A 169 1.49 -40.96 -17.56
C THR A 169 1.06 -42.29 -16.95
N ALA A 170 2.00 -43.08 -16.45
CA ALA A 170 1.69 -44.36 -15.79
C ALA A 170 0.89 -44.15 -14.49
N LEU A 171 1.25 -43.16 -13.67
CA LEU A 171 0.54 -42.85 -12.42
C LEU A 171 -0.92 -42.45 -12.66
N TYR A 172 -1.17 -41.52 -13.58
CA TYR A 172 -2.52 -40.99 -13.82
C TYR A 172 -3.43 -41.93 -14.64
N ALA A 173 -2.87 -42.97 -15.26
CA ALA A 173 -3.63 -44.02 -15.93
C ALA A 173 -4.22 -45.07 -14.96
N LEU A 174 -3.62 -45.24 -13.77
CA LEU A 174 -4.01 -46.29 -12.81
C LEU A 174 -5.52 -46.32 -12.48
N PRO A 175 -6.21 -45.20 -12.22
CA PRO A 175 -7.64 -45.25 -11.86
C PRO A 175 -8.52 -45.82 -12.97
N ALA A 176 -8.25 -45.43 -14.23
CA ALA A 176 -9.01 -45.91 -15.38
C ALA A 176 -8.73 -47.38 -15.66
N SER A 177 -7.47 -47.80 -15.60
CA SER A 177 -7.08 -49.21 -15.77
C SER A 177 -7.65 -50.11 -14.68
N PHE A 178 -7.64 -49.64 -13.43
CA PHE A 178 -8.25 -50.35 -12.30
C PHE A 178 -9.74 -50.59 -12.51
N ILE A 179 -10.50 -49.54 -12.85
CA ILE A 179 -11.95 -49.68 -13.07
C ILE A 179 -12.26 -50.56 -14.29
N GLN A 180 -11.51 -50.43 -15.38
CA GLN A 180 -11.71 -51.26 -16.56
C GLN A 180 -11.56 -52.75 -16.23
N GLU A 181 -10.54 -53.12 -15.46
CA GLU A 181 -10.29 -54.51 -15.09
C GLU A 181 -11.29 -55.04 -14.06
N ILE A 182 -11.81 -54.17 -13.19
CA ILE A 182 -12.90 -54.50 -12.26
C ILE A 182 -14.22 -54.72 -13.01
N GLU A 183 -14.50 -53.94 -14.06
CA GLU A 183 -15.72 -54.09 -14.88
C GLU A 183 -15.71 -55.34 -15.77
N GLU A 184 -14.53 -55.92 -16.04
CA GLU A 184 -14.36 -57.19 -16.77
C GLU A 184 -14.71 -58.44 -15.93
N LEU A 185 -14.92 -58.31 -14.62
CA LEU A 185 -15.33 -59.42 -13.75
C LEU A 185 -16.77 -59.86 -14.03
N GLU A 186 -16.96 -61.15 -14.36
CA GLU A 186 -18.29 -61.74 -14.53
C GLU A 186 -18.90 -62.24 -13.20
N ALA A 187 -20.23 -62.33 -13.13
CA ALA A 187 -20.93 -62.82 -11.96
C ALA A 187 -20.50 -64.28 -11.62
N PRO A 188 -20.24 -64.64 -10.34
CA PRO A 188 -20.64 -63.95 -9.11
C PRO A 188 -19.61 -62.96 -8.52
N ASN A 189 -18.50 -62.70 -9.20
CA ASN A 189 -17.40 -61.89 -8.67
C ASN A 189 -17.49 -60.40 -9.04
N ALA A 190 -18.55 -59.99 -9.74
CA ALA A 190 -18.75 -58.62 -10.19
C ALA A 190 -19.17 -57.69 -9.02
N PRO A 191 -18.47 -56.58 -8.77
CA PRO A 191 -18.82 -55.65 -7.70
C PRO A 191 -20.14 -54.93 -7.97
N PRO A 192 -20.83 -54.45 -6.91
CA PRO A 192 -21.94 -53.53 -7.06
C PRO A 192 -21.50 -52.24 -7.78
N LYS A 193 -22.30 -51.77 -8.74
CA LYS A 193 -22.05 -50.49 -9.43
C LYS A 193 -21.92 -49.28 -8.49
N SER A 194 -22.50 -49.36 -7.28
CA SER A 194 -22.34 -48.34 -6.24
C SER A 194 -20.91 -48.23 -5.70
N GLN A 195 -20.15 -49.33 -5.67
CA GLN A 195 -18.75 -49.33 -5.21
C GLN A 195 -17.84 -48.62 -6.21
N ILE A 196 -18.08 -48.85 -7.51
CA ILE A 196 -17.42 -48.12 -8.62
C ILE A 196 -17.72 -46.62 -8.55
N ALA A 197 -18.98 -46.24 -8.31
CA ALA A 197 -19.38 -44.84 -8.21
C ALA A 197 -18.71 -44.12 -7.02
N VAL A 198 -18.55 -44.79 -5.88
CA VAL A 198 -17.89 -44.21 -4.70
C VAL A 198 -16.38 -44.08 -4.91
N PHE A 199 -15.71 -45.05 -5.53
CA PHE A 199 -14.30 -44.90 -5.89
C PHE A 199 -14.06 -43.68 -6.78
N TRP A 200 -14.89 -43.49 -7.80
CA TRP A 200 -14.75 -42.29 -8.63
C TRP A 200 -15.05 -41.01 -7.86
N GLN A 201 -16.00 -41.03 -6.92
CA GLN A 201 -16.28 -39.89 -6.05
C GLN A 201 -15.06 -39.54 -5.18
N ASP A 202 -14.39 -40.54 -4.60
CA ASP A 202 -13.14 -40.34 -3.85
C ASP A 202 -12.04 -39.77 -4.75
N MET A 203 -11.91 -40.29 -5.98
CA MET A 203 -10.97 -39.74 -6.96
C MET A 203 -11.28 -38.28 -7.34
N MET A 204 -12.54 -37.85 -7.37
CA MET A 204 -12.89 -36.44 -7.59
C MET A 204 -12.44 -35.55 -6.43
N VAL A 205 -12.53 -36.02 -5.18
CA VAL A 205 -11.98 -35.32 -4.02
C VAL A 205 -10.45 -35.21 -4.13
N VAL A 206 -9.79 -36.28 -4.60
CA VAL A 206 -8.34 -36.27 -4.85
C VAL A 206 -7.98 -35.23 -5.90
N TYR A 207 -8.66 -35.18 -7.05
CA TYR A 207 -8.40 -34.17 -8.08
C TYR A 207 -8.64 -32.73 -7.59
N SER A 208 -9.65 -32.52 -6.77
CA SER A 208 -9.92 -31.23 -6.12
C SER A 208 -8.76 -30.83 -5.19
N SER A 209 -8.29 -31.77 -4.36
CA SER A 209 -7.15 -31.53 -3.47
C SER A 209 -5.85 -31.23 -4.23
N MET A 210 -5.63 -31.87 -5.38
CA MET A 210 -4.48 -31.59 -6.25
C MET A 210 -4.53 -30.17 -6.83
N ALA A 211 -5.71 -29.72 -7.26
CA ALA A 211 -5.90 -28.35 -7.75
C ALA A 211 -5.71 -27.33 -6.62
N ALA A 212 -6.12 -27.67 -5.40
CA ALA A 212 -6.00 -26.80 -4.23
C ALA A 212 -4.55 -26.56 -3.77
N VAL A 213 -3.59 -27.42 -4.14
CA VAL A 213 -2.15 -27.22 -3.86
C VAL A 213 -1.62 -25.92 -4.47
N ALA A 214 -2.19 -25.48 -5.60
CA ALA A 214 -1.77 -24.27 -6.28
C ALA A 214 -2.12 -22.98 -5.50
N TYR A 215 -3.12 -23.01 -4.61
CA TYR A 215 -3.66 -21.80 -3.98
C TYR A 215 -2.68 -21.13 -3.02
N PRO A 216 -2.09 -21.82 -2.03
CA PRO A 216 -1.12 -21.20 -1.13
C PRO A 216 0.14 -20.70 -1.87
N ALA A 217 0.57 -21.43 -2.91
CA ALA A 217 1.70 -21.04 -3.76
C ALA A 217 1.40 -19.79 -4.59
N ALA A 218 0.19 -19.66 -5.12
CA ALA A 218 -0.26 -18.48 -5.84
C ALA A 218 -0.34 -17.25 -4.92
N ASP A 219 -0.83 -17.40 -3.69
CA ASP A 219 -0.92 -16.33 -2.70
C ASP A 219 0.47 -15.83 -2.25
N TYR A 220 1.42 -16.76 -2.09
CA TYR A 220 2.82 -16.43 -1.84
C TYR A 220 3.42 -15.61 -3.00
N LEU A 221 3.23 -16.05 -4.25
CA LEU A 221 3.71 -15.32 -5.44
C LEU A 221 3.07 -13.93 -5.56
N ASN A 222 1.77 -13.80 -5.27
CA ASN A 222 1.07 -12.52 -5.26
C ASN A 222 1.63 -11.56 -4.19
N THR A 223 2.03 -12.09 -3.03
CA THR A 223 2.69 -11.31 -1.98
C THR A 223 4.05 -10.79 -2.45
N GLU A 224 4.85 -11.64 -3.09
CA GLU A 224 6.16 -11.25 -3.64
C GLU A 224 6.05 -10.23 -4.78
N ILE A 225 5.08 -10.42 -5.69
CA ILE A 225 4.76 -9.45 -6.75
C ILE A 225 4.35 -8.10 -6.12
N SER A 226 3.53 -8.11 -5.07
CA SER A 226 3.13 -6.89 -4.37
C SER A 226 4.33 -6.16 -3.76
N LYS A 227 5.30 -6.88 -3.18
CA LYS A 227 6.54 -6.26 -2.66
C LYS A 227 7.35 -5.58 -3.77
N LEU A 228 7.39 -6.15 -4.97
CA LEU A 228 8.08 -5.55 -6.13
C LEU A 228 7.36 -4.28 -6.61
N TYR A 229 6.03 -4.27 -6.65
CA TYR A 229 5.27 -3.05 -6.95
C TYR A 229 5.51 -1.93 -5.94
N LEU A 230 5.59 -2.25 -4.65
CA LEU A 230 5.96 -1.27 -3.61
C LEU A 230 7.37 -0.69 -3.85
N ASN A 231 8.33 -1.52 -4.28
CA ASN A 231 9.67 -1.05 -4.62
C ASN A 231 9.66 -0.11 -5.83
N ILE A 232 8.88 -0.43 -6.87
CA ILE A 232 8.71 0.42 -8.06
C ILE A 232 8.11 1.77 -7.66
N SER A 233 7.05 1.79 -6.85
CA SER A 233 6.42 3.03 -6.38
C SER A 233 7.41 3.89 -5.58
N ALA A 234 8.19 3.28 -4.67
CA ALA A 234 9.23 3.98 -3.93
C ALA A 234 10.31 4.56 -4.86
N ALA A 235 10.72 3.83 -5.89
CA ALA A 235 11.69 4.28 -6.88
C ALA A 235 11.18 5.45 -7.73
N GLN A 236 9.91 5.41 -8.17
CA GLN A 236 9.28 6.52 -8.89
C GLN A 236 9.24 7.77 -8.03
N ARG A 237 8.90 7.63 -6.73
CA ARG A 237 8.93 8.76 -5.80
C ARG A 237 10.34 9.36 -5.66
N VAL A 238 11.38 8.52 -5.60
CA VAL A 238 12.77 9.00 -5.58
C VAL A 238 13.13 9.74 -6.87
N GLN A 239 12.69 9.28 -8.05
CA GLN A 239 12.91 10.00 -9.30
C GLN A 239 12.27 11.39 -9.30
N GLU A 240 11.03 11.51 -8.80
CA GLU A 240 10.36 12.80 -8.63
C GLU A 240 11.16 13.72 -7.72
N LEU A 241 11.60 13.22 -6.56
CA LEU A 241 12.39 13.99 -5.60
C LEU A 241 13.73 14.47 -6.19
N LEU A 242 14.41 13.64 -6.98
CA LEU A 242 15.65 14.02 -7.68
C LEU A 242 15.42 15.14 -8.70
N ARG A 243 14.34 15.05 -9.49
CA ARG A 243 13.95 16.09 -10.45
C ARG A 243 13.59 17.40 -9.74
N GLN A 244 12.82 17.29 -8.65
CA GLN A 244 12.43 18.43 -7.82
C GLN A 244 13.64 19.09 -7.17
N PHE A 245 14.60 18.32 -6.64
CA PHE A 245 15.81 18.87 -6.04
C PHE A 245 16.59 19.73 -7.05
N ALA A 246 16.81 19.22 -8.26
CA ALA A 246 17.48 19.98 -9.32
C ALA A 246 16.67 21.22 -9.73
N SER A 247 15.35 21.09 -9.91
CA SER A 247 14.47 22.21 -10.29
C SER A 247 14.45 23.31 -9.23
N VAL A 248 14.26 22.97 -7.96
CA VAL A 248 14.20 23.93 -6.85
C VAL A 248 15.55 24.62 -6.67
N LEU A 249 16.67 23.90 -6.83
CA LEU A 249 17.99 24.50 -6.81
C LEU A 249 18.16 25.52 -7.96
N LYS A 250 17.64 25.21 -9.14
CA LYS A 250 17.64 26.15 -10.27
C LYS A 250 16.79 27.38 -9.96
N ASP A 251 15.59 27.21 -9.45
CA ASP A 251 14.67 28.30 -9.11
C ASP A 251 15.25 29.19 -7.99
N PHE A 252 16.01 28.61 -7.07
CA PHE A 252 16.78 29.35 -6.07
C PHE A 252 17.90 30.20 -6.68
N LEU A 253 18.64 29.67 -7.66
CA LEU A 253 19.79 30.33 -8.27
C LEU A 253 19.42 31.34 -9.36
N LEU A 254 18.31 31.10 -10.08
CA LEU A 254 17.88 31.88 -11.24
C LEU A 254 17.77 33.40 -10.96
N PRO A 255 17.14 33.86 -9.86
CA PRO A 255 17.04 35.28 -9.54
C PRO A 255 18.39 35.99 -9.46
N ARG A 256 19.46 35.27 -9.03
CA ARG A 256 20.81 35.82 -8.86
C ARG A 256 21.67 35.69 -10.11
N TRP A 257 21.43 34.67 -10.94
CA TRP A 257 22.08 34.57 -12.25
C TRP A 257 21.66 35.71 -13.18
N ASP A 258 20.39 36.09 -13.13
CA ASP A 258 19.80 37.06 -14.06
C ASP A 258 19.94 38.51 -13.57
N ASP A 259 20.51 38.75 -12.39
CA ASP A 259 20.80 40.10 -11.91
C ASP A 259 21.80 40.82 -12.84
N ALA A 260 21.40 41.97 -13.38
CA ALA A 260 22.27 42.87 -14.11
C ALA A 260 23.38 43.41 -13.19
N SER A 261 24.50 43.86 -13.74
CA SER A 261 25.66 44.41 -13.03
C SER A 261 25.39 45.68 -12.19
N GLN A 262 24.13 46.08 -12.01
CA GLN A 262 23.71 47.21 -11.20
C GLN A 262 23.22 46.71 -9.84
N PRO A 263 23.62 47.34 -8.72
CA PRO A 263 23.11 46.98 -7.40
C PRO A 263 21.60 47.16 -7.36
N ILE A 264 20.86 46.11 -6.97
CA ILE A 264 19.41 46.20 -6.80
C ILE A 264 19.12 47.22 -5.70
N ALA A 265 18.36 48.27 -6.01
CA ALA A 265 17.92 49.23 -5.02
C ALA A 265 17.10 48.52 -3.93
N HIS A 266 17.44 48.74 -2.65
CA HIS A 266 16.67 48.22 -1.52
C HIS A 266 15.24 48.77 -1.58
N GLY A 267 14.25 47.89 -1.77
CA GLY A 267 12.86 48.26 -1.97
C GLY A 267 11.93 47.06 -2.09
N THR A 268 10.66 47.30 -2.46
CA THR A 268 9.61 46.26 -2.48
C THR A 268 9.97 45.08 -3.37
N GLU A 269 10.52 45.29 -4.57
CA GLU A 269 10.89 44.22 -5.50
C GLU A 269 12.02 43.32 -4.97
N TYR A 270 13.04 43.92 -4.34
CA TYR A 270 14.13 43.23 -3.67
C TYR A 270 13.61 42.30 -2.56
N ASN A 271 12.70 42.80 -1.73
CA ASN A 271 12.10 42.01 -0.65
C ASN A 271 11.23 40.85 -1.15
N SER A 272 10.54 40.99 -2.31
CA SER A 272 9.80 39.86 -2.90
C SER A 272 10.72 38.80 -3.46
N ARG A 273 11.84 39.19 -4.09
CA ARG A 273 12.83 38.24 -4.59
C ARG A 273 13.47 37.46 -3.44
N GLN A 274 13.82 38.14 -2.34
CA GLN A 274 14.34 37.48 -1.14
C GLN A 274 13.34 36.49 -0.54
N ALA A 275 12.05 36.87 -0.43
CA ALA A 275 11.01 35.97 0.08
C ALA A 275 10.87 34.69 -0.78
N ALA A 276 10.89 34.82 -2.11
CA ALA A 276 10.87 33.68 -3.03
C ALA A 276 12.12 32.79 -2.91
N MET A 277 13.30 33.39 -2.68
CA MET A 277 14.54 32.64 -2.42
C MET A 277 14.49 31.89 -1.07
N ILE A 278 13.94 32.50 -0.02
CA ILE A 278 13.73 31.82 1.28
C ILE A 278 12.80 30.62 1.09
N GLN A 279 11.70 30.79 0.37
CA GLN A 279 10.77 29.70 0.07
C GLN A 279 11.44 28.55 -0.70
N SER A 280 12.23 28.88 -1.72
CA SER A 280 12.97 27.88 -2.52
C SER A 280 14.03 27.17 -1.68
N TYR A 281 14.70 27.89 -0.77
CA TYR A 281 15.66 27.31 0.16
C TYR A 281 15.01 26.33 1.14
N LEU A 282 13.89 26.73 1.76
CA LEU A 282 13.12 25.84 2.63
C LEU A 282 12.67 24.57 1.90
N THR A 283 12.15 24.75 0.67
CA THR A 283 11.73 23.64 -0.21
C THR A 283 12.91 22.72 -0.54
N LEU A 284 14.09 23.26 -0.85
CA LEU A 284 15.28 22.47 -1.15
C LEU A 284 15.69 21.57 0.02
N GLY A 285 15.70 22.12 1.24
CA GLY A 285 15.96 21.36 2.46
C GLY A 285 14.91 20.28 2.72
N GLY A 286 13.63 20.54 2.46
CA GLY A 286 12.55 19.56 2.56
C GLY A 286 12.71 18.40 1.57
N VAL A 287 12.98 18.70 0.29
CA VAL A 287 13.20 17.68 -0.74
C VAL A 287 14.40 16.80 -0.40
N PHE A 288 15.51 17.39 0.05
CA PHE A 288 16.70 16.63 0.44
C PHE A 288 16.43 15.70 1.65
N ARG A 289 15.63 16.16 2.60
CA ARG A 289 15.21 15.34 3.75
C ARG A 289 14.38 14.14 3.31
N MET A 290 13.36 14.34 2.47
CA MET A 290 12.56 13.24 1.92
C MET A 290 13.39 12.22 1.15
N LEU A 291 14.38 12.68 0.38
CA LEU A 291 15.30 11.81 -0.37
C LEU A 291 16.16 10.93 0.55
N THR A 292 16.49 11.42 1.75
CA THR A 292 17.43 10.77 2.68
C THR A 292 16.75 10.01 3.82
N GLU A 293 15.45 10.18 4.02
CA GLU A 293 14.72 9.70 5.19
C GLU A 293 14.87 8.19 5.40
N ASN A 294 14.69 7.43 4.31
CA ASN A 294 14.67 5.97 4.26
C ASN A 294 16.01 5.34 3.82
N LEU A 295 17.11 6.11 3.81
CA LEU A 295 18.45 5.59 3.50
C LEU A 295 19.06 4.67 4.58
N PRO A 296 18.87 4.89 5.90
CA PRO A 296 19.47 4.04 6.91
C PRO A 296 18.99 2.59 6.79
N GLN A 297 19.90 1.63 6.93
CA GLN A 297 19.57 0.19 6.90
C GLN A 297 19.02 -0.31 8.23
N GLY A 298 18.27 -1.40 8.19
CA GLY A 298 17.74 -2.09 9.37
C GLY A 298 16.45 -1.50 9.92
N LEU A 299 15.81 -0.58 9.19
CA LEU A 299 14.49 -0.05 9.48
C LEU A 299 13.46 -0.72 8.56
N ASP A 300 12.21 -0.85 9.01
CA ASP A 300 11.15 -1.46 8.18
C ASP A 300 10.83 -0.64 6.92
N THR A 301 11.20 0.64 6.90
CA THR A 301 11.01 1.56 5.77
C THR A 301 12.27 1.75 4.92
N SER A 302 13.36 1.04 5.23
CA SER A 302 14.62 1.15 4.48
C SER A 302 14.40 0.89 2.98
N TYR A 303 15.01 1.72 2.15
CA TYR A 303 15.03 1.46 0.71
C TYR A 303 15.76 0.16 0.39
N PRO A 304 15.36 -0.56 -0.69
CA PRO A 304 16.15 -1.66 -1.24
C PRO A 304 17.59 -1.21 -1.51
N ASP A 305 18.55 -2.12 -1.31
CA ASP A 305 19.98 -1.82 -1.43
C ASP A 305 20.35 -1.23 -2.79
N GLU A 306 19.70 -1.72 -3.86
CA GLU A 306 19.91 -1.25 -5.23
C GLU A 306 19.44 0.20 -5.40
N LEU A 307 18.26 0.54 -4.88
CA LEU A 307 17.72 1.90 -4.93
C LEU A 307 18.57 2.86 -4.11
N ARG A 308 19.00 2.42 -2.91
CA ARG A 308 19.92 3.19 -2.08
C ARG A 308 21.23 3.49 -2.82
N ASN A 309 21.81 2.50 -3.48
CA ASN A 309 23.05 2.69 -4.24
C ASN A 309 22.89 3.75 -5.35
N ALA A 310 21.72 3.80 -6.02
CA ALA A 310 21.43 4.84 -6.99
C ALA A 310 21.39 6.25 -6.36
N ILE A 311 20.78 6.40 -5.18
CA ILE A 311 20.78 7.67 -4.42
C ILE A 311 22.20 8.05 -3.97
N LEU A 312 22.99 7.09 -3.50
CA LEU A 312 24.38 7.33 -3.10
C LEU A 312 25.26 7.72 -4.29
N SER A 313 24.96 7.23 -5.50
CA SER A 313 25.66 7.64 -6.71
C SER A 313 25.38 9.12 -7.04
N PHE A 314 24.14 9.59 -6.84
CA PHE A 314 23.81 11.01 -6.93
C PHE A 314 24.63 11.83 -5.92
N PHE A 315 24.71 11.42 -4.65
CA PHE A 315 25.54 12.12 -3.65
C PHE A 315 27.02 12.15 -3.98
N THR A 316 27.52 11.11 -4.66
CA THR A 316 28.90 11.10 -5.16
C THR A 316 29.08 12.14 -6.28
N GLY A 317 28.07 12.33 -7.13
CA GLY A 317 28.05 13.41 -8.14
C GLY A 317 27.96 14.82 -7.54
N LEU A 318 27.44 14.96 -6.32
CA LEU A 318 27.42 16.23 -5.58
C LEU A 318 28.76 16.54 -4.86
N ARG A 319 29.76 15.68 -4.97
CA ARG A 319 31.01 15.84 -4.22
C ARG A 319 31.75 17.11 -4.61
N GLY A 320 32.11 17.90 -3.60
CA GLY A 320 32.82 19.17 -3.79
C GLY A 320 31.97 20.26 -4.42
N THR A 321 30.64 20.11 -4.45
CA THR A 321 29.75 21.17 -4.92
C THR A 321 29.71 22.32 -3.92
N GLU A 322 30.10 23.50 -4.40
CA GLU A 322 30.09 24.75 -3.65
C GLU A 322 28.89 25.60 -4.11
N ILE A 323 28.10 26.10 -3.16
CA ILE A 323 27.07 27.10 -3.47
C ILE A 323 27.69 28.49 -3.60
N ARG A 324 28.79 28.73 -2.88
CA ARG A 324 29.65 29.90 -2.98
C ARG A 324 31.10 29.46 -3.05
N THR A 325 31.77 29.81 -4.13
CA THR A 325 33.19 29.58 -4.34
C THR A 325 34.05 30.49 -3.46
N SER A 326 35.30 30.09 -3.19
CA SER A 326 36.22 30.90 -2.40
C SER A 326 36.55 32.23 -3.08
N GLY A 327 36.34 33.34 -2.38
CA GLY A 327 36.76 34.68 -2.81
C GLY A 327 38.11 35.10 -2.19
N SER A 328 38.53 36.34 -2.45
CA SER A 328 39.77 36.90 -1.88
C SER A 328 39.73 37.12 -0.36
N THR A 329 38.53 37.18 0.22
CA THR A 329 38.30 37.48 1.65
C THR A 329 37.27 36.57 2.34
N THR A 330 36.63 35.67 1.60
CA THR A 330 35.55 34.80 2.10
C THR A 330 35.82 33.34 1.74
N PRO A 331 35.70 32.40 2.71
CA PRO A 331 35.88 30.98 2.44
C PRO A 331 34.76 30.43 1.56
N ALA A 332 35.04 29.35 0.82
CA ALA A 332 34.01 28.61 0.10
C ALA A 332 32.92 28.10 1.06
N LEU A 333 31.69 27.97 0.56
CA LEU A 333 30.57 27.38 1.28
C LEU A 333 30.06 26.18 0.46
N GLY A 334 30.17 24.99 1.04
CA GLY A 334 29.64 23.78 0.42
C GLY A 334 28.11 23.80 0.35
N LEU A 335 27.52 23.18 -0.68
CA LEU A 335 26.06 23.02 -0.77
C LEU A 335 25.50 22.23 0.43
N GLY A 336 26.23 21.21 0.90
CA GLY A 336 25.85 20.45 2.09
C GLY A 336 25.88 21.30 3.37
N GLU A 337 26.90 22.13 3.55
CA GLU A 337 26.98 23.06 4.68
C GLU A 337 25.86 24.08 4.66
N PHE A 338 25.51 24.58 3.46
CA PHE A 338 24.40 25.49 3.24
C PHE A 338 23.06 24.87 3.65
N LEU A 339 22.77 23.62 3.29
CA LEU A 339 21.59 22.90 3.80
C LEU A 339 21.67 22.66 5.32
N GLY A 340 22.86 22.36 5.84
CA GLY A 340 23.08 22.16 7.27
C GLY A 340 22.72 23.38 8.12
N ILE A 341 23.01 24.59 7.63
CA ILE A 341 22.66 25.85 8.30
C ILE A 341 21.13 25.94 8.53
N GLN A 342 20.32 25.54 7.53
CA GLN A 342 18.86 25.50 7.65
C GLN A 342 18.42 24.51 8.73
N TYR A 343 18.92 23.28 8.69
CA TYR A 343 18.49 22.23 9.62
C TYR A 343 18.84 22.55 11.07
N VAL A 344 19.99 23.19 11.31
CA VAL A 344 20.38 23.66 12.65
C VAL A 344 19.38 24.69 13.18
N TYR A 345 19.00 25.69 12.36
CA TYR A 345 18.02 26.70 12.74
C TYR A 345 16.65 26.06 13.01
N GLN A 346 16.18 25.22 12.09
CA GLN A 346 14.91 24.49 12.19
C GLN A 346 14.83 23.63 13.46
N LYS A 347 15.92 22.95 13.82
CA LYS A 347 15.98 22.14 15.04
C LYS A 347 15.88 23.00 16.30
N CYS A 348 16.56 24.14 16.33
CA CYS A 348 16.48 25.06 17.46
C CYS A 348 15.08 25.68 17.57
N ALA A 349 14.48 26.09 16.44
CA ALA A 349 13.11 26.59 16.40
C ALA A 349 12.12 25.54 16.91
N SER A 350 12.21 24.30 16.41
CA SER A 350 11.40 23.16 16.86
C SER A 350 11.51 22.96 18.38
N LEU A 351 12.72 22.90 18.96
CA LEU A 351 12.88 22.75 20.41
C LEU A 351 12.15 23.86 21.19
N TYR A 352 12.21 25.10 20.72
CA TYR A 352 11.54 26.22 21.36
C TYR A 352 10.01 26.15 21.26
N GLY A 353 9.48 25.85 20.06
CA GLY A 353 8.04 25.68 19.83
C GLY A 353 7.47 24.49 20.60
N GLU A 354 8.28 23.45 20.81
CA GLU A 354 7.88 22.20 21.42
C GLU A 354 7.79 22.23 22.96
N GLU A 355 8.69 22.97 23.63
CA GLU A 355 8.82 22.92 25.09
C GLU A 355 8.45 24.24 25.79
N SER A 356 8.24 25.35 25.07
CA SER A 356 7.70 26.67 25.50
C SER A 356 8.27 27.32 26.78
N THR A 357 9.17 26.65 27.48
CA THR A 357 9.86 27.06 28.71
C THR A 357 11.29 27.47 28.37
N ALA A 358 11.92 28.25 29.25
CA ALA A 358 13.25 28.84 29.04
C ALA A 358 14.31 27.75 28.81
N GLN A 359 14.55 27.43 27.54
CA GLN A 359 15.60 26.53 27.09
C GLN A 359 16.98 27.11 27.45
N THR A 360 17.90 26.25 27.84
CA THR A 360 19.27 26.67 28.17
C THR A 360 20.15 26.59 26.94
N GLU A 361 21.29 27.28 26.95
CA GLU A 361 22.31 27.12 25.91
C GLU A 361 22.71 25.65 25.72
N ALA A 362 22.79 24.90 26.82
CA ALA A 362 23.14 23.48 26.81
C ALA A 362 22.09 22.61 26.11
N SER A 363 20.79 22.90 26.24
CA SER A 363 19.74 22.13 25.57
C SER A 363 19.74 22.35 24.06
N TYR A 364 19.94 23.59 23.59
CA TYR A 364 20.13 23.85 22.16
C TYR A 364 21.36 23.14 21.59
N LYS A 365 22.50 23.20 22.29
CA LYS A 365 23.71 22.49 21.86
C LYS A 365 23.51 20.98 21.82
N ALA A 366 22.78 20.41 22.78
CA ALA A 366 22.43 18.99 22.78
C ALA A 366 21.51 18.63 21.60
N ALA A 367 20.50 19.44 21.32
CA ALA A 367 19.59 19.24 20.19
C ALA A 367 20.31 19.30 18.84
N ILE A 368 21.27 20.21 18.66
CA ILE A 368 22.11 20.29 17.46
C ILE A 368 22.96 19.02 17.31
N ARG A 369 23.55 18.50 18.39
CA ARG A 369 24.33 17.25 18.35
C ARG A 369 23.46 16.02 18.05
N GLN A 370 22.23 15.99 18.55
CA GLN A 370 21.26 14.95 18.21
C GLN A 370 20.91 15.00 16.73
N GLU A 371 20.63 16.18 16.20
CA GLU A 371 20.34 16.39 14.78
C GLU A 371 21.56 16.04 13.90
N LYS A 372 22.78 16.35 14.37
CA LYS A 372 24.01 15.92 13.71
C LYS A 372 24.06 14.39 13.55
N THR A 373 23.75 13.66 14.62
CA THR A 373 23.73 12.19 14.62
C THR A 373 22.68 11.66 13.63
N TYR A 374 21.51 12.30 13.55
CA TYR A 374 20.47 11.96 12.57
C TYR A 374 20.96 12.10 11.12
N TRP A 375 21.69 13.17 10.81
CA TRP A 375 22.24 13.42 9.47
C TRP A 375 23.50 12.61 9.16
N ASP A 376 24.36 12.34 10.14
CA ASP A 376 25.55 11.51 9.96
C ASP A 376 25.17 10.06 9.56
N ALA A 377 24.06 9.53 10.08
CA ALA A 377 23.52 8.23 9.68
C ALA A 377 22.99 8.18 8.23
N ARG A 378 22.80 9.36 7.60
CA ARG A 378 22.23 9.53 6.25
C ARG A 378 23.20 10.15 5.24
N GLY A 379 24.35 10.63 5.72
CA GLY A 379 25.42 11.18 4.90
C GLY A 379 26.30 10.08 4.30
N ASN A 380 27.02 10.43 3.25
CA ASN A 380 28.06 9.58 2.64
C ASN A 380 29.33 10.41 2.41
N ASP A 381 30.47 9.78 2.14
CA ASP A 381 31.73 10.46 1.84
C ASP A 381 31.66 11.37 0.59
N GLY A 382 30.63 11.19 -0.25
CA GLY A 382 30.33 12.08 -1.38
C GLY A 382 29.67 13.41 -0.97
N PHE A 383 28.75 13.41 0.00
CA PHE A 383 27.98 14.59 0.40
C PHE A 383 27.49 14.48 1.84
N LYS A 384 27.80 15.48 2.68
CA LYS A 384 27.39 15.55 4.09
C LYS A 384 26.86 16.95 4.41
N VAL A 385 25.75 17.00 5.14
CA VAL A 385 25.16 18.28 5.59
C VAL A 385 25.68 18.72 6.96
N THR A 386 26.47 17.87 7.62
CA THR A 386 26.91 18.10 9.00
C THR A 386 28.10 19.05 9.17
N GLY A 387 28.66 19.57 8.07
CA GLY A 387 29.86 20.43 8.10
C GLY A 387 29.69 21.72 8.92
N SER A 388 28.48 22.30 8.98
CA SER A 388 28.19 23.50 9.77
C SER A 388 27.78 23.22 11.22
N PHE A 389 27.49 21.97 11.57
CA PHE A 389 26.89 21.62 12.88
C PHE A 389 27.85 21.84 14.04
N ASP A 390 29.14 21.54 13.89
CA ASP A 390 30.11 21.70 14.98
C ASP A 390 30.34 23.17 15.35
N ALA A 391 30.30 24.07 14.37
CA ALA A 391 30.40 25.51 14.62
C ALA A 391 29.23 25.99 15.50
N PHE A 392 28.00 25.61 15.14
CA PHE A 392 26.80 25.95 15.92
C PHE A 392 26.71 25.20 17.25
N ALA A 393 27.10 23.93 17.33
CA ALA A 393 27.07 23.16 18.57
C ALA A 393 28.06 23.69 19.61
N ASN A 394 29.14 24.36 19.17
CA ASN A 394 30.13 24.95 20.07
C ASN A 394 29.78 26.38 20.46
N ASN A 395 29.36 27.21 19.50
CA ASN A 395 29.24 28.66 19.69
C ASN A 395 27.86 29.25 19.36
N LEU A 396 26.88 28.43 18.93
CA LEU A 396 25.55 28.86 18.43
C LEU A 396 25.60 29.89 17.28
N GLN A 397 26.75 29.96 16.62
CA GLN A 397 27.02 30.86 15.51
C GLN A 397 27.90 30.16 14.48
N TYR A 398 27.72 30.55 13.22
CA TYR A 398 28.58 30.15 12.12
C TYR A 398 29.58 31.27 11.79
N PRO A 399 30.89 30.97 11.75
CA PRO A 399 31.92 31.94 11.45
C PRO A 399 31.89 32.29 9.95
N ASN A 400 31.49 33.53 9.64
CA ASN A 400 31.35 33.99 8.26
C ASN A 400 32.60 34.74 7.75
N THR A 401 33.32 35.47 8.61
CA THR A 401 34.59 36.16 8.27
C THR A 401 35.45 36.40 9.52
N THR A 402 36.66 36.94 9.35
CA THR A 402 37.61 37.37 10.40
C THR A 402 37.10 38.50 11.30
N SER A 403 35.91 39.06 11.08
CA SER A 403 35.31 40.10 11.93
C SER A 403 34.02 39.62 12.61
N SER A 404 33.91 39.89 13.91
CA SER A 404 32.78 39.51 14.78
C SER A 404 31.47 40.26 14.49
N ALA A 405 31.46 41.19 13.54
CA ALA A 405 30.29 42.01 13.20
C ALA A 405 29.32 41.34 12.19
N ASN A 406 29.77 40.28 11.49
CA ASN A 406 29.02 39.63 10.40
C ASN A 406 28.80 38.11 10.60
N SER A 407 28.91 37.61 11.83
CA SER A 407 28.68 36.19 12.16
C SER A 407 27.20 35.82 12.06
N LEU A 408 26.90 34.66 11.46
CA LEU A 408 25.54 34.14 11.39
C LEU A 408 25.19 33.48 12.73
N SER A 409 24.51 34.22 13.61
CA SER A 409 24.06 33.73 14.92
C SER A 409 22.58 33.32 14.89
N ILE A 410 22.26 32.20 15.56
CA ILE A 410 20.88 31.72 15.75
C ILE A 410 20.10 32.71 16.64
N PHE A 411 20.76 33.26 17.65
CA PHE A 411 20.18 34.17 18.63
C PHE A 411 20.72 35.60 18.48
N GLN A 412 19.88 36.59 18.75
CA GLN A 412 20.24 37.99 18.78
C GLN A 412 20.96 38.35 20.09
N ASP A 413 22.00 39.18 20.01
CA ASP A 413 22.79 39.69 21.14
C ASP A 413 23.30 38.59 22.11
N ASN A 414 23.51 37.37 21.60
CA ASN A 414 23.85 36.17 22.37
C ASN A 414 22.88 35.86 23.53
N THR A 415 21.64 36.36 23.47
CA THR A 415 20.62 36.11 24.47
C THR A 415 19.80 34.88 24.07
N VAL A 416 19.94 33.80 24.85
CA VAL A 416 19.19 32.56 24.62
C VAL A 416 17.68 32.85 24.62
N SER A 417 16.95 32.21 23.70
CA SER A 417 15.51 32.41 23.44
C SER A 417 15.10 33.70 22.68
N ASN A 418 16.03 34.62 22.40
CA ASN A 418 15.79 35.71 21.43
C ASN A 418 16.33 35.29 20.06
N PHE A 419 15.51 34.65 19.25
CA PHE A 419 15.92 34.22 17.91
C PHE A 419 16.20 35.40 16.99
N ASN A 420 17.18 35.25 16.10
CA ASN A 420 17.54 36.28 15.15
C ASN A 420 16.51 36.34 14.01
N PRO A 421 15.67 37.41 13.90
CA PRO A 421 14.63 37.48 12.88
C PRO A 421 15.20 37.65 11.46
N ARG A 422 16.45 38.11 11.34
CA ARG A 422 17.15 38.29 10.06
C ARG A 422 17.97 37.07 9.67
N PHE A 423 17.92 35.96 10.40
CA PHE A 423 18.75 34.78 10.15
C PHE A 423 18.75 34.34 8.67
N PHE A 424 17.56 34.09 8.09
CA PHE A 424 17.46 33.69 6.68
C PHE A 424 17.94 34.76 5.70
N GLN A 425 17.75 36.04 6.01
CA GLN A 425 18.29 37.13 5.20
C GLN A 425 19.81 37.13 5.23
N LEU A 426 20.41 36.96 6.42
CA LEU A 426 21.86 36.87 6.59
C LEU A 426 22.43 35.64 5.88
N VAL A 427 21.70 34.52 5.85
CA VAL A 427 22.06 33.33 5.05
C VAL A 427 22.07 33.65 3.55
N LEU A 428 21.08 34.38 3.04
CA LEU A 428 21.08 34.82 1.65
C LEU A 428 22.17 35.86 1.34
N ASP A 429 22.52 36.69 2.32
CA ASP A 429 23.62 37.65 2.21
C ASP A 429 24.99 36.93 2.14
N LEU A 430 25.12 35.72 2.71
CA LEU A 430 26.32 34.89 2.55
C LEU A 430 26.65 34.62 1.09
N ILE A 431 25.63 34.46 0.25
CA ILE A 431 25.72 34.07 -1.16
C ILE A 431 25.35 35.21 -2.11
N ALA A 432 25.32 36.46 -1.61
CA ALA A 432 24.81 37.60 -2.38
C ALA A 432 25.70 38.01 -3.55
N ASP A 433 26.99 37.67 -3.52
CA ASP A 433 27.95 38.03 -4.56
C ASP A 433 27.85 37.08 -5.77
N LYS A 434 27.39 37.63 -6.90
CA LYS A 434 27.25 36.92 -8.17
C LYS A 434 28.58 36.37 -8.70
N SER A 435 29.71 37.01 -8.39
CA SER A 435 31.02 36.58 -8.89
C SER A 435 31.52 35.29 -8.23
N THR A 436 31.03 35.00 -7.03
CA THR A 436 31.38 33.81 -6.24
C THR A 436 30.26 32.76 -6.17
N LEU A 437 29.01 33.11 -6.55
CA LEU A 437 27.88 32.18 -6.60
C LEU A 437 28.11 31.03 -7.61
N MET A 438 27.53 29.85 -7.31
CA MET A 438 27.51 28.69 -8.21
C MET A 438 27.18 29.08 -9.66
N THR A 439 28.01 28.65 -10.61
CA THR A 439 27.82 28.93 -12.03
C THR A 439 26.80 27.99 -12.67
N ARG A 440 26.21 28.39 -13.81
CA ARG A 440 25.32 27.54 -14.61
C ARG A 440 25.97 26.21 -15.01
N THR A 441 27.28 26.21 -15.27
CA THR A 441 28.05 25.01 -15.59
C THR A 441 28.16 24.07 -14.38
N SER A 442 28.41 24.61 -13.18
CA SER A 442 28.47 23.79 -11.96
C SER A 442 27.11 23.22 -11.58
N TYR A 443 26.03 24.00 -11.79
CA TYR A 443 24.66 23.49 -11.68
C TYR A 443 24.38 22.37 -12.68
N GLN A 444 24.86 22.47 -13.92
CA GLN A 444 24.65 21.42 -14.93
C GLN A 444 25.24 20.08 -14.48
N THR A 445 26.38 20.08 -13.77
CA THR A 445 26.95 18.86 -13.18
C THR A 445 26.00 18.20 -12.16
N ILE A 446 25.27 19.01 -11.37
CA ILE A 446 24.25 18.52 -10.43
C ILE A 446 23.05 17.95 -11.19
N ALA A 447 22.58 18.64 -12.23
CA ALA A 447 21.48 18.18 -13.07
C ALA A 447 21.83 16.87 -13.81
N ASP A 448 23.06 16.75 -14.32
CA ASP A 448 23.57 15.55 -14.98
C ASP A 448 23.69 14.38 -13.99
N ALA A 449 24.17 14.62 -12.77
CA ALA A 449 24.20 13.62 -11.70
C ALA A 449 22.79 13.14 -11.32
N ALA A 450 21.81 14.05 -11.23
CA ALA A 450 20.42 13.69 -11.00
C ALA A 450 19.85 12.84 -12.15
N ASN A 451 20.11 13.23 -13.40
CA ASN A 451 19.66 12.48 -14.58
C ASN A 451 20.32 11.09 -14.68
N ALA A 452 21.60 10.97 -14.33
CA ALA A 452 22.30 9.69 -14.29
C ALA A 452 21.70 8.75 -13.23
N ALA A 453 21.40 9.26 -12.04
CA ALA A 453 20.73 8.50 -10.99
C ALA A 453 19.30 8.09 -11.41
N ILE A 454 18.55 8.98 -12.05
CA ILE A 454 17.21 8.67 -12.59
C ILE A 454 17.29 7.53 -13.61
N THR A 455 18.28 7.56 -14.51
CA THR A 455 18.48 6.51 -15.53
C THR A 455 18.86 5.18 -14.88
N ALA A 456 19.69 5.19 -13.83
CA ALA A 456 19.99 3.98 -13.05
C ALA A 456 18.72 3.42 -12.39
N ILE A 457 17.86 4.28 -11.84
CA ILE A 457 16.57 3.89 -11.26
C ILE A 457 15.62 3.32 -12.33
N ASP A 458 15.56 3.90 -13.53
CA ASP A 458 14.77 3.36 -14.65
C ASP A 458 15.22 1.93 -15.01
N GLY A 459 16.53 1.66 -14.98
CA GLY A 459 17.09 0.32 -15.16
C GLY A 459 16.67 -0.68 -14.07
N LEU A 460 16.59 -0.22 -12.82
CA LEU A 460 16.09 -1.03 -11.69
C LEU A 460 14.59 -1.33 -11.83
N ILE A 461 13.78 -0.33 -12.19
CA ILE A 461 12.35 -0.50 -12.48
C ILE A 461 12.17 -1.51 -13.62
N GLY A 462 12.97 -1.43 -14.68
CA GLY A 462 12.99 -2.42 -15.76
C GLY A 462 13.28 -3.85 -15.27
N THR A 463 14.26 -4.00 -14.37
CA THR A 463 14.61 -5.29 -13.77
C THR A 463 13.48 -5.85 -12.90
N TRP A 464 12.87 -5.02 -12.05
CA TRP A 464 11.74 -5.45 -11.22
C TRP A 464 10.52 -5.80 -12.07
N ASN A 465 10.26 -5.08 -13.16
CA ASN A 465 9.20 -5.45 -14.12
C ASN A 465 9.45 -6.82 -14.76
N GLN A 466 10.70 -7.14 -15.11
CA GLN A 466 11.06 -8.48 -15.60
C GLN A 466 10.85 -9.56 -14.54
N GLN A 467 11.20 -9.28 -13.28
CA GLN A 467 10.96 -10.20 -12.17
C GLN A 467 9.45 -10.41 -11.91
N ILE A 468 8.64 -9.36 -12.00
CA ILE A 468 7.18 -9.44 -11.91
C ILE A 468 6.66 -10.36 -13.02
N LEU A 469 7.09 -10.15 -14.27
CA LEU A 469 6.66 -10.99 -15.40
C LEU A 469 7.08 -12.45 -15.23
N ALA A 470 8.30 -12.71 -14.75
CA ALA A 470 8.77 -14.06 -14.45
C ALA A 470 7.93 -14.73 -13.36
N LYS A 471 7.60 -14.02 -12.28
CA LYS A 471 6.74 -14.53 -11.20
C LYS A 471 5.29 -14.71 -11.65
N GLN A 472 4.77 -13.85 -12.53
CA GLN A 472 3.46 -14.04 -13.16
C GLN A 472 3.45 -15.29 -14.04
N THR A 473 4.53 -15.53 -14.81
CA THR A 473 4.68 -16.75 -15.62
C THR A 473 4.73 -18.00 -14.74
N GLN A 474 5.49 -17.96 -13.63
CA GLN A 474 5.48 -19.03 -12.63
C GLN A 474 4.08 -19.26 -12.06
N ARG A 475 3.33 -18.18 -11.78
CA ARG A 475 1.95 -18.29 -11.33
C ARG A 475 1.04 -18.95 -12.38
N SER A 476 1.19 -18.58 -13.65
CA SER A 476 0.46 -19.22 -14.74
C SER A 476 0.83 -20.70 -14.90
N SER A 477 2.06 -21.10 -14.57
CA SER A 477 2.46 -22.52 -14.59
C SER A 477 1.86 -23.35 -13.45
N LEU A 478 1.30 -22.71 -12.42
CA LEU A 478 0.52 -23.37 -11.35
C LEU A 478 -0.94 -23.60 -11.75
N ASP A 479 -1.40 -23.06 -12.87
CA ASP A 479 -2.76 -23.29 -13.36
C ASP A 479 -2.95 -24.79 -13.66
N PRO A 480 -3.99 -25.44 -13.10
CA PRO A 480 -4.30 -26.84 -13.36
C PRO A 480 -4.26 -27.22 -14.85
N SER A 481 -4.66 -26.31 -15.75
CA SER A 481 -4.66 -26.54 -17.21
C SER A 481 -3.28 -26.75 -17.83
N GLN A 482 -2.21 -26.32 -17.15
CA GLN A 482 -0.82 -26.43 -17.61
C GLN A 482 -0.10 -27.64 -17.01
N LEU A 483 -0.73 -28.36 -16.07
CA LEU A 483 -0.10 -29.46 -15.32
C LEU A 483 -0.36 -30.82 -15.96
N LYS A 484 0.59 -31.76 -15.79
CA LYS A 484 0.60 -33.05 -16.49
C LYS A 484 -0.60 -33.96 -16.18
N TYR A 485 -1.28 -33.72 -15.06
CA TYR A 485 -2.45 -34.51 -14.66
C TYR A 485 -3.74 -34.08 -15.36
N PHE A 486 -3.77 -32.91 -16.01
CA PHE A 486 -5.00 -32.26 -16.45
C PHE A 486 -5.78 -33.06 -17.51
N GLU A 487 -5.09 -33.59 -18.51
CA GLU A 487 -5.73 -34.39 -19.57
C GLU A 487 -6.32 -35.69 -19.01
N SER A 488 -5.55 -36.42 -18.21
CA SER A 488 -6.01 -37.65 -17.55
C SER A 488 -7.15 -37.38 -16.56
N MET A 489 -7.10 -36.28 -15.82
CA MET A 489 -8.19 -35.84 -14.95
C MET A 489 -9.46 -35.58 -15.76
N ASN A 490 -9.38 -34.85 -16.87
CA ASN A 490 -10.55 -34.55 -17.70
C ASN A 490 -11.16 -35.82 -18.32
N ALA A 491 -10.32 -36.74 -18.80
CA ALA A 491 -10.77 -38.03 -19.31
C ALA A 491 -11.47 -38.85 -18.21
N ASN A 492 -10.88 -38.94 -17.02
CA ASN A 492 -11.46 -39.63 -15.88
C ASN A 492 -12.76 -38.99 -15.38
N LYS A 493 -12.84 -37.64 -15.40
CA LYS A 493 -14.06 -36.88 -15.12
C LYS A 493 -15.16 -37.19 -16.14
N GLU A 494 -14.82 -37.27 -17.42
CA GLU A 494 -15.77 -37.66 -18.48
C GLU A 494 -16.28 -39.10 -18.31
N THR A 495 -15.38 -40.05 -18.02
CA THR A 495 -15.75 -41.43 -17.71
C THR A 495 -16.71 -41.47 -16.52
N PHE A 496 -16.38 -40.80 -15.42
CA PHE A 496 -17.24 -40.75 -14.25
C PHE A 496 -18.62 -40.14 -14.53
N VAL A 497 -18.69 -39.02 -15.27
CA VAL A 497 -19.96 -38.36 -15.66
C VAL A 497 -20.83 -39.29 -16.50
N THR A 498 -20.22 -40.12 -17.35
CA THR A 498 -20.95 -41.02 -18.27
C THR A 498 -21.35 -42.35 -17.64
N THR A 499 -20.59 -42.84 -16.67
CA THR A 499 -20.81 -44.18 -16.06
C THR A 499 -21.52 -44.14 -14.72
N SER A 500 -21.45 -43.02 -13.98
CA SER A 500 -21.97 -42.95 -12.60
C SER A 500 -23.40 -42.42 -12.51
N PRO A 501 -24.15 -42.79 -11.45
CA PRO A 501 -25.49 -42.25 -11.22
C PRO A 501 -25.47 -40.73 -11.11
N LEU A 502 -26.48 -40.07 -11.70
CA LEU A 502 -26.55 -38.60 -11.79
C LEU A 502 -26.41 -37.90 -10.42
N GLN A 503 -26.89 -38.51 -9.33
CA GLN A 503 -26.74 -37.98 -7.97
C GLN A 503 -25.28 -37.94 -7.49
N SER A 504 -24.48 -38.97 -7.80
CA SER A 504 -23.06 -39.03 -7.45
C SER A 504 -22.25 -38.03 -8.28
N VAL A 505 -22.55 -37.95 -9.59
CA VAL A 505 -21.95 -36.98 -10.52
C VAL A 505 -22.16 -35.54 -10.08
N TYR A 506 -23.33 -35.29 -9.53
CA TYR A 506 -23.72 -33.99 -9.06
C TYR A 506 -23.06 -33.64 -7.71
N THR A 507 -23.02 -34.57 -6.75
CA THR A 507 -22.33 -34.37 -5.47
C THR A 507 -20.85 -34.07 -5.67
N SER A 508 -20.19 -34.81 -6.55
CA SER A 508 -18.77 -34.55 -6.85
C SER A 508 -18.56 -33.23 -7.59
N LEU A 509 -19.48 -32.76 -8.43
CA LEU A 509 -19.37 -31.44 -9.08
C LEU A 509 -19.36 -30.30 -8.05
N MET A 510 -20.17 -30.43 -6.99
CA MET A 510 -20.19 -29.51 -5.86
C MET A 510 -18.88 -29.52 -5.07
N LEU A 511 -18.31 -30.71 -4.86
CA LEU A 511 -17.07 -30.90 -4.11
C LEU A 511 -15.82 -30.50 -4.90
N ASP A 512 -15.79 -30.80 -6.19
CA ASP A 512 -14.61 -30.65 -7.05
C ASP A 512 -14.44 -29.21 -7.54
N LYS A 513 -15.54 -28.54 -7.91
CA LYS A 513 -15.48 -27.24 -8.57
C LYS A 513 -16.00 -26.10 -7.71
N PHE A 514 -17.20 -26.23 -7.16
CA PHE A 514 -17.89 -25.08 -6.59
C PHE A 514 -17.38 -24.72 -5.19
N LEU A 515 -17.29 -25.67 -4.27
CA LEU A 515 -16.89 -25.36 -2.88
C LEU A 515 -15.45 -24.82 -2.72
N PRO A 516 -14.41 -25.42 -3.34
CA PRO A 516 -13.03 -24.94 -3.15
C PRO A 516 -12.78 -23.58 -3.78
N ALA A 517 -13.31 -23.35 -4.99
CA ALA A 517 -13.18 -22.07 -5.68
C ALA A 517 -13.89 -20.94 -4.92
N GLN A 518 -15.11 -21.20 -4.43
CA GLN A 518 -15.86 -20.25 -3.63
C GLN A 518 -15.15 -19.92 -2.31
N GLN A 519 -14.61 -20.92 -1.61
CA GLN A 519 -13.89 -20.72 -0.35
C GLN A 519 -12.68 -19.79 -0.54
N GLN A 520 -11.90 -19.98 -1.60
CA GLN A 520 -10.71 -19.16 -1.84
C GLN A 520 -11.08 -17.73 -2.23
N VAL A 521 -12.06 -17.53 -3.12
CA VAL A 521 -12.54 -16.20 -3.51
C VAL A 521 -13.02 -15.43 -2.28
N ILE A 522 -13.86 -16.05 -1.44
CA ILE A 522 -14.35 -15.45 -0.20
C ILE A 522 -13.19 -15.11 0.77
N ARG A 523 -12.23 -16.02 0.93
CA ARG A 523 -11.06 -15.80 1.81
C ARG A 523 -10.22 -14.61 1.34
N SER A 524 -9.87 -14.57 0.05
CA SER A 524 -9.08 -13.47 -0.52
C SER A 524 -9.79 -12.11 -0.43
N LEU A 525 -11.11 -12.06 -0.66
CA LEU A 525 -11.92 -10.85 -0.50
C LEU A 525 -12.00 -10.45 0.97
N GLY A 526 -12.18 -11.41 1.87
CA GLY A 526 -12.21 -11.21 3.32
C GLY A 526 -10.93 -10.59 3.86
N ASP A 527 -9.77 -11.08 3.44
CA ASP A 527 -8.46 -10.58 3.85
C ASP A 527 -8.25 -9.13 3.35
N GLN A 528 -8.64 -8.83 2.10
CA GLN A 528 -8.54 -7.49 1.52
C GLN A 528 -9.50 -6.48 2.18
N MET A 529 -10.74 -6.90 2.48
CA MET A 529 -11.72 -6.09 3.20
C MET A 529 -11.27 -5.81 4.64
N THR A 530 -10.68 -6.79 5.31
CA THR A 530 -10.16 -6.65 6.69
C THR A 530 -9.02 -5.64 6.72
N PHE A 531 -8.05 -5.77 5.81
CA PHE A 531 -6.95 -4.82 5.66
C PHE A 531 -7.44 -3.38 5.44
N SER A 532 -8.35 -3.19 4.48
CA SER A 532 -8.87 -1.87 4.14
C SER A 532 -9.68 -1.24 5.29
N ASN A 533 -10.55 -2.01 5.96
CA ASN A 533 -11.34 -1.52 7.10
C ASN A 533 -10.43 -1.11 8.27
N LYS A 534 -9.43 -1.94 8.61
CA LYS A 534 -8.46 -1.62 9.66
C LYS A 534 -7.67 -0.36 9.31
N THR A 535 -7.22 -0.25 8.07
CA THR A 535 -6.44 0.90 7.60
C THR A 535 -7.26 2.20 7.65
N ALA A 536 -8.48 2.20 7.09
CA ALA A 536 -9.36 3.35 7.14
C ALA A 536 -9.67 3.78 8.59
N ARG A 537 -9.86 2.81 9.50
CA ARG A 537 -10.06 3.09 10.94
C ARG A 537 -8.85 3.81 11.55
N TYR A 538 -7.63 3.32 11.29
CA TYR A 538 -6.41 3.95 11.82
C TYR A 538 -6.19 5.35 11.27
N LEU A 539 -6.43 5.57 9.97
CA LEU A 539 -6.32 6.90 9.37
C LEU A 539 -7.37 7.87 9.93
N ASN A 540 -8.62 7.41 10.11
CA ASN A 540 -9.67 8.21 10.72
C ASN A 540 -9.34 8.65 12.15
N GLN A 541 -8.71 7.79 12.95
CA GLN A 541 -8.25 8.15 14.30
C GLN A 541 -7.24 9.32 14.27
N ILE A 542 -6.35 9.33 13.28
CA ILE A 542 -5.38 10.42 13.09
C ILE A 542 -6.07 11.69 12.60
N ILE A 543 -6.98 11.59 11.61
CA ILE A 543 -7.70 12.72 11.01
C ILE A 543 -8.50 13.50 12.07
N GLN A 544 -9.14 12.81 13.02
CA GLN A 544 -9.90 13.45 14.10
C GLN A 544 -9.06 14.38 14.98
N MET A 545 -7.75 14.14 15.09
CA MET A 545 -6.85 14.99 15.88
C MET A 545 -6.46 16.28 15.15
N ILE A 546 -6.62 16.31 13.82
CA ILE A 546 -6.10 17.38 12.96
C ILE A 546 -7.18 18.06 12.10
N THR A 547 -8.46 17.74 12.29
CA THR A 547 -9.60 18.31 11.52
C THR A 547 -9.60 19.85 11.49
N SER A 548 -9.04 20.48 12.52
CA SER A 548 -8.91 21.93 12.60
C SER A 548 -8.05 22.56 11.50
N PHE A 549 -7.20 21.78 10.82
CA PHE A 549 -6.31 22.25 9.74
C PHE A 549 -7.08 22.73 8.50
N HIS A 550 -8.36 22.36 8.36
CA HIS A 550 -9.21 22.86 7.28
C HIS A 550 -9.30 24.40 7.24
N ASN A 551 -9.17 25.04 8.40
CA ASN A 551 -9.29 26.49 8.53
C ASN A 551 -7.93 27.22 8.61
N ALA A 552 -6.81 26.54 8.29
CA ALA A 552 -5.46 27.10 8.37
C ALA A 552 -5.34 28.46 7.64
N ASP A 553 -5.90 28.57 6.43
CA ASP A 553 -5.93 29.79 5.60
C ASP A 553 -6.51 31.01 6.33
N THR A 554 -7.49 30.80 7.21
CA THR A 554 -8.15 31.88 7.95
C THR A 554 -7.30 32.34 9.13
N TYR A 555 -6.56 31.42 9.76
CA TYR A 555 -5.81 31.72 10.98
C TYR A 555 -4.37 32.19 10.71
N TYR A 556 -3.73 31.73 9.63
CA TYR A 556 -2.37 32.13 9.24
C TYR A 556 -2.39 33.17 8.12
N SER A 557 -2.90 34.37 8.44
CA SER A 557 -2.99 35.48 7.49
C SER A 557 -2.69 36.83 8.13
N LEU A 558 -1.96 36.84 9.25
CA LEU A 558 -1.55 38.05 9.94
C LEU A 558 -0.76 38.99 9.03
N SER A 559 0.08 38.50 8.12
CA SER A 559 0.81 39.38 7.18
C SER A 559 -0.11 40.24 6.31
N ILE A 560 -1.29 39.74 5.93
CA ILE A 560 -2.32 40.47 5.18
C ILE A 560 -3.08 41.40 6.11
N TYR A 561 -3.49 40.92 7.28
CA TYR A 561 -4.22 41.72 8.26
C TYR A 561 -3.40 42.91 8.77
N LEU A 562 -2.11 42.74 9.05
CA LEU A 562 -1.23 43.84 9.46
C LEU A 562 -1.19 44.95 8.42
N LYS A 563 -1.13 44.63 7.13
CA LYS A 563 -1.18 45.63 6.05
C LYS A 563 -2.52 46.35 5.98
N GLN A 564 -3.62 45.61 6.11
CA GLN A 564 -4.97 46.17 6.02
C GLN A 564 -5.35 47.00 7.24
N MET A 565 -4.84 46.63 8.42
CA MET A 565 -5.12 47.30 9.69
C MET A 565 -4.21 48.51 9.94
N ASN A 566 -3.08 48.63 9.21
CA ASN A 566 -2.13 49.73 9.37
C ASN A 566 -2.61 51.03 8.67
N LEU A 567 -3.84 51.45 8.99
CA LEU A 567 -4.47 52.66 8.49
C LEU A 567 -4.95 53.49 9.68
N GLN A 568 -4.55 54.76 9.74
CA GLN A 568 -4.99 55.71 10.79
C GLN A 568 -6.52 55.88 10.85
N SER A 569 -7.23 55.62 9.74
CA SER A 569 -8.69 55.73 9.65
C SER A 569 -9.46 54.61 10.37
N LEU A 570 -8.78 53.54 10.80
CA LEU A 570 -9.41 52.39 11.44
C LEU A 570 -9.53 52.61 12.96
N THR A 571 -10.75 52.50 13.50
CA THR A 571 -10.98 52.54 14.95
C THR A 571 -10.27 51.37 15.64
N ASP A 572 -9.41 51.70 16.61
CA ASP A 572 -8.58 50.76 17.40
C ASP A 572 -7.75 49.78 16.55
N ALA A 573 -6.97 50.32 15.60
CA ALA A 573 -6.05 49.54 14.77
C ALA A 573 -5.03 48.72 15.59
N VAL A 574 -4.47 49.32 16.65
CA VAL A 574 -3.44 48.69 17.50
C VAL A 574 -4.00 47.54 18.33
N GLY A 575 -5.16 47.72 18.96
CA GLY A 575 -5.82 46.66 19.74
C GLY A 575 -6.20 45.46 18.89
N LYS A 576 -6.75 45.71 17.69
CA LYS A 576 -7.07 44.66 16.71
C LYS A 576 -5.82 43.91 16.25
N ALA A 577 -4.76 44.60 15.89
CA ALA A 577 -3.51 43.97 15.43
C ALA A 577 -2.87 43.10 16.54
N LYS A 578 -2.88 43.57 17.81
CA LYS A 578 -2.43 42.77 18.96
C LYS A 578 -3.31 41.55 19.22
N SER A 579 -4.63 41.67 19.04
CA SER A 579 -5.57 40.55 19.20
C SER A 579 -5.35 39.46 18.14
N VAL A 580 -5.20 39.84 16.86
CA VAL A 580 -4.91 38.89 15.77
C VAL A 580 -3.58 38.18 16.01
N LEU A 581 -2.52 38.91 16.39
CA LEU A 581 -1.23 38.33 16.74
C LEU A 581 -1.34 37.32 17.90
N ALA A 582 -2.07 37.66 18.97
CA ALA A 582 -2.26 36.77 20.11
C ALA A 582 -3.04 35.49 19.74
N ASN A 583 -4.03 35.61 18.85
CA ASN A 583 -4.80 34.48 18.34
C ASN A 583 -3.92 33.54 17.50
N GLU A 584 -3.11 34.10 16.59
CA GLU A 584 -2.23 33.29 15.74
C GLU A 584 -1.14 32.57 16.55
N ILE A 585 -0.54 33.24 17.54
CA ILE A 585 0.41 32.62 18.48
C ILE A 585 -0.24 31.43 19.21
N THR A 586 -1.46 31.62 19.72
CA THR A 586 -2.19 30.59 20.46
C THR A 586 -2.54 29.41 19.55
N ARG A 587 -2.96 29.72 18.32
CA ARG A 587 -3.29 28.72 17.30
C ARG A 587 -2.07 27.87 16.94
N CYS A 588 -0.97 28.52 16.60
CA CYS A 588 0.28 27.86 16.23
C CYS A 588 0.79 26.91 17.33
N GLY A 589 0.78 27.34 18.60
CA GLY A 589 1.15 26.45 19.72
C GLY A 589 0.19 25.27 19.92
N THR A 590 -1.10 25.47 19.67
CA THR A 590 -2.11 24.41 19.72
C THR A 590 -1.90 23.39 18.59
N ASP A 591 -1.58 23.85 17.38
CA ASP A 591 -1.37 22.99 16.22
C ASP A 591 -0.07 22.18 16.33
N ILE A 592 1.00 22.75 16.91
CA ILE A 592 2.20 21.99 17.30
C ILE A 592 1.83 20.85 18.27
N THR A 593 0.97 21.14 19.25
CA THR A 593 0.51 20.13 20.22
C THR A 593 -0.32 19.03 19.56
N ARG A 594 -1.20 19.37 18.60
CA ARG A 594 -1.98 18.39 17.81
C ARG A 594 -1.08 17.49 16.97
N CYS A 595 -0.08 18.05 16.30
CA CYS A 595 0.90 17.27 15.54
C CYS A 595 1.66 16.28 16.43
N LYS A 596 2.05 16.69 17.65
CA LYS A 596 2.68 15.79 18.62
C LYS A 596 1.76 14.63 19.02
N GLN A 597 0.49 14.92 19.29
CA GLN A 597 -0.49 13.89 19.65
C GLN A 597 -0.71 12.89 18.51
N ALA A 598 -0.85 13.38 17.27
CA ALA A 598 -0.96 12.53 16.09
C ALA A 598 0.25 11.61 15.92
N LYS A 599 1.47 12.13 16.10
CA LYS A 599 2.70 11.30 16.08
C LYS A 599 2.72 10.23 17.15
N ILE A 600 2.34 10.58 18.38
CA ILE A 600 2.26 9.63 19.49
C ILE A 600 1.25 8.51 19.16
N GLU A 601 0.14 8.85 18.51
CA GLU A 601 -0.85 7.86 18.09
C GLU A 601 -0.32 6.95 16.98
N ILE A 602 0.37 7.50 15.98
CA ILE A 602 1.05 6.70 14.95
C ILE A 602 2.03 5.70 15.59
N ASP A 603 2.81 6.15 16.58
CA ASP A 603 3.76 5.29 17.30
C ASP A 603 3.11 4.16 18.11
N LYS A 604 1.84 4.33 18.51
CA LYS A 604 1.05 3.24 19.11
C LYS A 604 0.47 2.29 18.08
N ILE A 605 0.06 2.79 16.91
CA ILE A 605 -0.57 1.99 15.85
C ILE A 605 0.46 1.07 15.18
N ILE A 606 1.67 1.54 14.91
CA ILE A 606 2.74 0.75 14.24
C ILE A 606 2.97 -0.63 14.88
N PRO A 607 3.20 -0.78 16.20
CA PRO A 607 3.39 -2.10 16.81
C PRO A 607 2.14 -2.98 16.75
N VAL A 608 0.93 -2.40 16.82
CA VAL A 608 -0.33 -3.15 16.68
C VAL A 608 -0.46 -3.73 15.28
N VAL A 609 -0.13 -2.96 14.25
CA VAL A 609 -0.14 -3.41 12.85
C VAL A 609 0.89 -4.53 12.62
N LYS A 610 2.08 -4.43 13.21
CA LYS A 610 3.13 -5.45 13.06
C LYS A 610 2.80 -6.78 13.74
N ALA A 611 1.99 -6.75 14.80
CA ALA A 611 1.57 -7.95 15.53
C ALA A 611 0.29 -8.58 14.94
N ASP A 612 -0.29 -7.97 13.89
CA ASP A 612 -1.55 -8.42 13.30
C ASP A 612 -1.34 -9.69 12.48
N THR A 613 -2.01 -10.78 12.88
CA THR A 613 -1.94 -12.09 12.21
C THR A 613 -2.87 -12.21 11.01
N GLU A 614 -3.81 -11.26 10.84
CA GLU A 614 -4.81 -11.28 9.75
C GLU A 614 -4.33 -10.51 8.51
N MET A 615 -3.21 -9.78 8.60
CA MET A 615 -2.65 -9.03 7.47
C MET A 615 -1.47 -9.76 6.84
N SER A 616 -1.35 -9.69 5.51
CA SER A 616 -0.18 -10.22 4.81
C SER A 616 1.06 -9.36 5.05
N SER A 617 2.26 -9.94 4.86
CA SER A 617 3.52 -9.20 5.03
C SER A 617 3.65 -7.98 4.11
N SER A 618 3.06 -8.01 2.92
CA SER A 618 3.04 -6.86 2.00
C SER A 618 2.10 -5.76 2.48
N GLN A 619 0.93 -6.11 3.00
CA GLN A 619 -0.04 -5.17 3.59
C GLN A 619 0.50 -4.48 4.84
N ILE A 620 1.17 -5.23 5.72
CA ILE A 620 1.84 -4.68 6.90
C ILE A 620 2.91 -3.67 6.47
N ARG A 621 3.74 -4.03 5.47
CA ARG A 621 4.77 -3.13 4.94
C ARG A 621 4.18 -1.85 4.34
N GLU A 622 3.10 -1.97 3.56
CA GLU A 622 2.39 -0.83 2.98
C GLU A 622 1.88 0.12 4.08
N LEU A 623 1.14 -0.41 5.05
CA LEU A 623 0.56 0.40 6.12
C LEU A 623 1.62 1.05 7.02
N VAL A 624 2.65 0.30 7.41
CA VAL A 624 3.77 0.85 8.19
C VAL A 624 4.51 1.93 7.39
N GLY A 625 4.69 1.75 6.08
CA GLY A 625 5.29 2.74 5.19
C GLY A 625 4.46 4.02 5.13
N VAL A 626 3.13 3.90 4.95
CA VAL A 626 2.20 5.04 4.92
C VAL A 626 2.20 5.79 6.27
N LEU A 627 2.08 5.08 7.39
CA LEU A 627 2.08 5.68 8.72
C LEU A 627 3.40 6.38 9.05
N THR A 628 4.54 5.77 8.69
CA THR A 628 5.86 6.36 8.91
C THR A 628 6.06 7.60 8.06
N SER A 629 5.61 7.57 6.80
CA SER A 629 5.60 8.76 5.93
C SER A 629 4.81 9.91 6.57
N TYR A 630 3.58 9.65 7.05
CA TYR A 630 2.80 10.68 7.73
C TYR A 630 3.46 11.20 9.00
N LYS A 631 4.12 10.33 9.79
CA LYS A 631 4.89 10.74 10.96
C LYS A 631 5.98 11.76 10.59
N SER A 632 6.70 11.52 9.50
CA SER A 632 7.71 12.45 9.00
C SER A 632 7.13 13.77 8.50
N GLN A 633 5.98 13.72 7.83
CA GLN A 633 5.27 14.94 7.41
C GLN A 633 4.78 15.76 8.61
N PHE A 634 4.36 15.12 9.71
CA PHE A 634 4.07 15.82 10.98
C PHE A 634 5.33 16.43 11.60
N ASP A 635 6.46 15.74 11.51
CA ASP A 635 7.76 16.27 11.96
C ASP A 635 8.17 17.52 11.16
N ASP A 636 7.94 17.51 9.85
CA ASP A 636 8.19 18.65 8.97
C ASP A 636 7.25 19.82 9.31
N LEU A 637 5.95 19.56 9.46
CA LEU A 637 4.97 20.57 9.87
C LEU A 637 5.30 21.20 11.24
N ILE A 638 5.73 20.41 12.22
CA ILE A 638 6.17 20.94 13.53
C ILE A 638 7.33 21.92 13.35
N ARG A 639 8.29 21.65 12.45
CA ARG A 639 9.40 22.58 12.20
C ARG A 639 8.91 23.89 11.60
N HIS A 640 8.08 23.83 10.57
CA HIS A 640 7.56 25.04 9.91
C HIS A 640 6.67 25.87 10.85
N LEU A 641 5.80 25.21 11.63
CA LEU A 641 5.01 25.85 12.67
C LEU A 641 5.91 26.50 13.72
N SER A 642 7.01 25.85 14.11
CA SER A 642 7.92 26.39 15.12
C SER A 642 8.72 27.58 14.60
N GLU A 643 9.12 27.58 13.32
CA GLU A 643 9.74 28.74 12.66
C GLU A 643 8.81 29.96 12.65
N LEU A 644 7.53 29.74 12.32
CA LEU A 644 6.50 30.77 12.39
C LEU A 644 6.28 31.22 13.84
N TYR A 645 6.15 30.29 14.78
CA TYR A 645 5.93 30.57 16.20
C TYR A 645 7.00 31.47 16.80
N VAL A 646 8.26 31.20 16.50
CA VAL A 646 9.42 32.00 16.92
C VAL A 646 9.29 33.43 16.41
N LEU A 647 8.96 33.61 15.12
CA LEU A 647 8.81 34.94 14.52
C LEU A 647 7.64 35.71 15.14
N LEU A 648 6.50 35.04 15.37
CA LEU A 648 5.31 35.64 15.96
C LEU A 648 5.55 36.07 17.43
N LYS A 649 6.22 35.23 18.23
CA LYS A 649 6.54 35.55 19.64
C LYS A 649 7.51 36.72 19.78
N GLY A 650 8.38 36.93 18.78
CA GLY A 650 9.29 38.07 18.73
C GLY A 650 8.65 39.39 18.32
N MET A 651 7.40 39.38 17.86
CA MET A 651 6.74 40.54 17.28
C MET A 651 6.17 41.49 18.34
N ALA A 652 6.46 42.78 18.19
CA ALA A 652 5.92 43.86 19.02
C ALA A 652 5.28 44.94 18.13
N ILE A 653 4.05 45.31 18.49
CA ILE A 653 3.25 46.33 17.77
C ILE A 653 3.17 47.58 18.64
N THR A 654 3.74 48.68 18.14
CA THR A 654 3.84 49.97 18.81
C THR A 654 3.11 51.05 18.01
N ALA A 655 2.39 51.93 18.69
CA ALA A 655 1.74 53.07 18.03
C ALA A 655 2.80 54.03 17.46
N VAL A 656 2.47 54.72 16.37
CA VAL A 656 3.36 55.77 15.83
C VAL A 656 3.30 56.99 16.74
N ASP A 657 4.46 57.55 17.10
CA ASP A 657 4.57 58.70 18.02
C ASP A 657 3.92 59.98 17.45
N ASN A 658 3.96 60.17 16.13
CA ASN A 658 3.34 61.31 15.41
C ASN A 658 2.25 60.84 14.41
N PRO A 659 1.00 60.62 14.86
CA PRO A 659 -0.06 60.09 14.01
C PRO A 659 -0.52 61.06 12.91
N ASP A 660 -0.31 62.37 13.06
CA ASP A 660 -0.72 63.38 12.07
C ASP A 660 0.23 63.49 10.86
N GLU A 661 1.45 62.97 10.98
CA GLU A 661 2.49 63.06 9.95
C GLU A 661 2.56 61.82 9.04
N THR A 662 1.82 60.75 9.38
CA THR A 662 1.90 59.46 8.67
C THR A 662 0.53 58.81 8.51
N ILE A 663 0.34 58.05 7.42
CA ILE A 663 -0.92 57.33 7.15
C ILE A 663 -0.99 56.02 7.97
N GLN A 664 0.13 55.58 8.52
CA GLN A 664 0.30 54.34 9.27
C GLN A 664 -0.12 54.52 10.74
N ALA A 665 -0.94 53.61 11.25
CA ALA A 665 -1.43 53.63 12.64
C ALA A 665 -0.43 53.06 13.65
N PHE A 666 0.44 52.14 13.21
CA PHE A 666 1.42 51.48 14.06
C PHE A 666 2.67 51.08 13.28
N THR A 667 3.78 50.96 14.02
CA THR A 667 4.99 50.28 13.57
C THR A 667 5.03 48.89 14.18
N VAL A 668 5.57 47.94 13.42
CA VAL A 668 5.80 46.59 13.91
C VAL A 668 7.29 46.34 13.90
N SER A 669 7.78 45.82 15.02
CA SER A 669 9.17 45.37 15.17
C SER A 669 9.19 43.89 15.53
N VAL A 670 10.25 43.20 15.14
CA VAL A 670 10.51 41.83 15.58
C VAL A 670 11.84 41.85 16.32
N HIS A 671 11.84 41.44 17.59
CA HIS A 671 13.02 41.50 18.48
C HIS A 671 13.76 42.86 18.42
N ASN A 672 13.01 43.95 18.44
CA ASN A 672 13.48 45.34 18.38
C ASN A 672 14.13 45.78 17.04
N GLN A 673 13.90 45.05 15.94
CA GLN A 673 14.32 45.46 14.59
C GLN A 673 13.14 46.03 13.77
N PRO A 674 13.31 47.19 13.09
CA PRO A 674 12.23 47.84 12.32
C PRO A 674 11.86 47.13 11.00
N GLU A 675 10.72 47.55 10.44
CA GLU A 675 9.84 46.92 9.43
C GLU A 675 10.46 46.40 8.10
N ASN A 676 11.66 46.82 7.70
CA ASN A 676 12.03 46.88 6.28
C ASN A 676 12.12 45.55 5.47
N SER A 677 11.91 44.37 6.05
CA SER A 677 12.07 43.10 5.33
C SER A 677 11.29 41.87 5.85
N TRP A 678 10.74 41.89 7.08
CA TRP A 678 10.17 40.67 7.69
C TRP A 678 8.69 40.40 7.35
N VAL A 679 7.88 41.37 6.90
CA VAL A 679 6.46 41.14 6.56
C VAL A 679 6.29 40.15 5.41
N LYS A 680 7.20 40.17 4.42
CA LYS A 680 7.17 39.21 3.31
C LYS A 680 7.71 37.84 3.72
N GLN A 681 8.68 37.80 4.63
CA GLN A 681 9.18 36.57 5.23
C GLN A 681 8.10 35.90 6.09
N LEU A 682 7.32 36.68 6.85
CA LEU A 682 6.15 36.21 7.58
C LEU A 682 5.12 35.59 6.63
N ALA A 683 4.76 36.29 5.55
CA ALA A 683 3.85 35.75 4.54
C ALA A 683 4.36 34.43 3.91
N THR A 684 5.68 34.31 3.70
CA THR A 684 6.29 33.06 3.24
C THR A 684 6.15 31.95 4.27
N PHE A 685 6.39 32.19 5.55
CA PHE A 685 6.23 31.19 6.60
C PHE A 685 4.76 30.79 6.81
N GLU A 686 3.83 31.75 6.80
CA GLU A 686 2.38 31.49 6.83
C GLU A 686 1.95 30.60 5.66
N SER A 687 2.35 30.95 4.43
CA SER A 687 2.08 30.14 3.23
C SER A 687 2.71 28.75 3.31
N PHE A 688 3.92 28.63 3.85
CA PHE A 688 4.60 27.34 4.00
C PHE A 688 3.91 26.43 5.04
N VAL A 689 3.40 27.01 6.13
CA VAL A 689 2.61 26.29 7.13
C VAL A 689 1.26 25.84 6.58
N ILE A 690 0.65 26.61 5.69
CA ILE A 690 -0.63 26.27 5.06
C ILE A 690 -0.44 25.19 3.98
N GLU A 691 0.38 25.50 2.98
CA GLU A 691 0.45 24.80 1.69
C GLU A 691 1.66 23.85 1.59
N GLY A 692 2.67 24.02 2.45
CA GLY A 692 3.96 23.33 2.35
C GLY A 692 4.93 24.03 1.39
N GLY A 693 5.78 23.24 0.72
CA GLY A 693 6.65 23.72 -0.36
C GLY A 693 5.86 24.32 -1.53
N GLN A 694 6.53 25.03 -2.44
CA GLN A 694 5.87 25.61 -3.61
C GLN A 694 5.07 24.53 -4.36
N ASN A 695 3.77 24.76 -4.61
CA ASN A 695 2.83 23.81 -5.21
C ASN A 695 2.67 22.46 -4.44
N GLY A 696 2.94 22.43 -3.13
CA GLY A 696 2.88 21.21 -2.32
C GLY A 696 4.02 20.22 -2.61
N VAL A 697 5.11 20.65 -3.24
CA VAL A 697 6.26 19.80 -3.58
C VAL A 697 6.91 19.17 -2.34
N VAL A 698 6.93 19.90 -1.23
CA VAL A 698 7.39 19.41 0.07
C VAL A 698 6.18 19.29 1.00
N PRO A 699 5.88 18.08 1.52
CA PRO A 699 4.85 17.89 2.50
C PRO A 699 5.24 18.55 3.84
N GLY A 700 4.24 18.91 4.64
CA GLY A 700 4.45 19.67 5.87
C GLY A 700 3.68 21.00 5.94
N GLY A 701 2.69 21.18 5.06
CA GLY A 701 1.61 22.16 5.25
C GLY A 701 0.37 21.51 5.88
N GLU A 702 -0.34 22.25 6.73
CA GLU A 702 -1.54 21.78 7.45
C GLU A 702 -2.63 21.25 6.49
N LYS A 703 -2.91 22.01 5.43
CA LYS A 703 -3.96 21.68 4.46
C LYS A 703 -3.57 20.48 3.60
N GLN A 704 -2.34 20.47 3.12
CA GLN A 704 -1.81 19.38 2.31
C GLN A 704 -1.81 18.06 3.08
N LEU A 705 -1.36 18.08 4.35
CA LEU A 705 -1.28 16.89 5.18
C LEU A 705 -2.68 16.32 5.46
N LEU A 706 -3.64 17.17 5.80
CA LEU A 706 -5.03 16.76 6.00
C LEU A 706 -5.62 16.17 4.71
N GLN A 707 -5.47 16.85 3.58
CA GLN A 707 -5.98 16.38 2.28
C GLN A 707 -5.35 15.04 1.85
N SER A 708 -4.05 14.87 2.07
CA SER A 708 -3.36 13.60 1.77
C SER A 708 -3.91 12.45 2.64
N LEU A 709 -4.11 12.70 3.94
CA LEU A 709 -4.68 11.73 4.87
C LEU A 709 -6.12 11.37 4.51
N GLU A 710 -6.97 12.37 4.22
CA GLU A 710 -8.35 12.19 3.78
C GLU A 710 -8.43 11.44 2.44
N SER A 711 -7.59 11.79 1.47
CA SER A 711 -7.53 11.08 0.19
C SER A 711 -7.10 9.62 0.37
N SER A 712 -6.12 9.36 1.25
CA SER A 712 -5.70 7.99 1.54
C SER A 712 -6.81 7.20 2.23
N GLU A 713 -7.49 7.80 3.19
CA GLU A 713 -8.64 7.18 3.87
C GLU A 713 -9.76 6.87 2.89
N GLN A 714 -10.10 7.82 2.02
CA GLN A 714 -11.10 7.66 0.98
C GLN A 714 -10.72 6.54 0.02
N ASP A 715 -9.46 6.46 -0.41
CA ASP A 715 -8.98 5.39 -1.29
C ASP A 715 -9.17 4.01 -0.65
N TYR A 716 -8.85 3.85 0.64
CA TYR A 716 -9.06 2.60 1.35
C TYR A 716 -10.55 2.29 1.54
N THR A 717 -11.38 3.29 1.83
CA THR A 717 -12.83 3.13 1.98
C THR A 717 -13.50 2.76 0.65
N THR A 718 -13.14 3.42 -0.46
CA THR A 718 -13.60 3.09 -1.82
C THR A 718 -13.11 1.70 -2.23
N PHE A 719 -11.87 1.35 -1.92
CA PHE A 719 -11.38 -0.01 -2.12
C PHE A 719 -12.25 -1.02 -1.34
N ASN A 720 -12.62 -0.73 -0.09
CA ASN A 720 -13.54 -1.59 0.67
C ASN A 720 -14.87 -1.80 -0.03
N GLN A 721 -15.50 -0.70 -0.47
CA GLN A 721 -16.79 -0.73 -1.15
C GLN A 721 -16.73 -1.55 -2.44
N ASN A 722 -15.63 -1.43 -3.19
CA ASN A 722 -15.40 -2.24 -4.38
C ASN A 722 -15.26 -3.73 -4.05
N GLN A 723 -14.54 -4.08 -2.97
CA GLN A 723 -14.44 -5.48 -2.53
C GLN A 723 -15.78 -6.03 -2.01
N GLN A 724 -16.59 -5.21 -1.32
CA GLN A 724 -17.95 -5.58 -0.92
C GLN A 724 -18.85 -5.83 -2.13
N LEU A 725 -18.76 -4.97 -3.15
CA LEU A 725 -19.49 -5.16 -4.40
C LEU A 725 -19.05 -6.45 -5.10
N ALA A 726 -17.73 -6.70 -5.18
CA ALA A 726 -17.20 -7.94 -5.71
C ALA A 726 -17.74 -9.15 -4.94
N LEU A 727 -17.74 -9.10 -3.61
CA LEU A 727 -18.31 -10.16 -2.77
C LEU A 727 -19.81 -10.36 -3.02
N GLN A 728 -20.58 -9.28 -3.20
CA GLN A 728 -22.02 -9.39 -3.54
C GLN A 728 -22.24 -10.03 -4.91
N LEU A 729 -21.44 -9.65 -5.91
CA LEU A 729 -21.50 -10.24 -7.24
C LEU A 729 -21.14 -11.73 -7.20
N GLU A 730 -20.07 -12.07 -6.47
CA GLU A 730 -19.66 -13.46 -6.25
C GLU A 730 -20.73 -14.23 -5.48
N MET A 731 -21.32 -13.67 -4.41
CA MET A 731 -22.44 -14.31 -3.69
C MET A 731 -23.66 -14.50 -4.58
N SER A 732 -23.97 -13.57 -5.47
CA SER A 732 -25.05 -13.72 -6.43
C SER A 732 -24.75 -14.82 -7.44
N ALA A 733 -23.52 -14.87 -7.97
CA ALA A 733 -23.06 -15.92 -8.86
C ALA A 733 -23.13 -17.29 -8.14
N MET A 734 -22.62 -17.39 -6.92
CA MET A 734 -22.73 -18.57 -6.07
C MET A 734 -24.20 -18.98 -5.86
N GLN A 735 -25.09 -18.03 -5.58
CA GLN A 735 -26.51 -18.34 -5.39
C GLN A 735 -27.16 -18.85 -6.68
N GLN A 736 -26.79 -18.30 -7.85
CA GLN A 736 -27.24 -18.82 -9.14
C GLN A 736 -26.73 -20.25 -9.36
N GLU A 737 -25.45 -20.50 -9.06
CA GLU A 737 -24.86 -21.85 -9.11
C GLU A 737 -25.62 -22.81 -8.19
N TRP A 738 -25.83 -22.47 -6.93
CA TRP A 738 -26.61 -23.24 -5.94
C TRP A 738 -28.09 -23.42 -6.33
N THR A 739 -28.67 -22.49 -7.08
CA THR A 739 -30.03 -22.60 -7.60
C THR A 739 -30.09 -23.61 -8.75
N ILE A 740 -29.15 -23.56 -9.71
CA ILE A 740 -29.04 -24.54 -10.79
C ILE A 740 -28.87 -25.94 -10.19
N VAL A 741 -28.00 -26.00 -9.18
CA VAL A 741 -27.74 -27.14 -8.33
C VAL A 741 -29.08 -27.64 -7.74
N SER A 742 -29.69 -26.93 -6.80
CA SER A 742 -30.93 -27.39 -6.14
C SER A 742 -32.05 -27.76 -7.11
N THR A 743 -32.17 -27.07 -8.24
CA THR A 743 -33.11 -27.39 -9.31
C THR A 743 -32.83 -28.74 -9.96
N ALA A 744 -31.55 -29.06 -10.23
CA ALA A 744 -31.15 -30.36 -10.76
C ALA A 744 -31.42 -31.49 -9.74
N LEU A 745 -31.16 -31.27 -8.45
CA LEU A 745 -31.53 -32.20 -7.37
C LEU A 745 -33.03 -32.43 -7.27
N ALA A 746 -33.84 -31.38 -7.38
CA ALA A 746 -35.30 -31.48 -7.37
C ALA A 746 -35.83 -32.27 -8.58
N LEU A 747 -35.27 -32.01 -9.77
CA LEU A 747 -35.58 -32.76 -10.99
C LEU A 747 -35.22 -34.24 -10.85
N LEU A 748 -34.06 -34.54 -10.27
CA LEU A 748 -33.64 -35.90 -9.92
C LEU A 748 -34.64 -36.58 -9.00
N ASN A 749 -35.00 -35.93 -7.89
CA ASN A 749 -35.98 -36.46 -6.95
C ASN A 749 -37.35 -36.70 -7.60
N GLN A 750 -37.79 -35.82 -8.50
CA GLN A 750 -39.02 -36.03 -9.27
C GLN A 750 -38.91 -37.22 -10.24
N MET A 751 -37.76 -37.40 -10.90
CA MET A 751 -37.52 -38.57 -11.75
C MET A 751 -37.54 -39.87 -10.94
N PHE A 752 -36.84 -39.90 -9.80
CA PHE A 752 -36.84 -41.06 -8.90
C PHE A 752 -38.22 -41.34 -8.33
N ALA A 753 -38.97 -40.33 -7.90
CA ALA A 753 -40.34 -40.50 -7.42
C ALA A 753 -41.28 -41.05 -8.51
N LYS A 754 -41.13 -40.61 -9.77
CA LYS A 754 -41.89 -41.15 -10.92
C LYS A 754 -41.52 -42.60 -11.24
N ILE A 755 -40.23 -42.95 -11.17
CA ILE A 755 -39.74 -44.31 -11.41
C ILE A 755 -40.19 -45.24 -10.27
N ALA A 756 -40.04 -44.83 -9.01
CA ALA A 756 -40.50 -45.59 -7.85
C ALA A 756 -42.02 -45.82 -7.87
N ARG A 757 -42.81 -44.82 -8.31
CA ARG A 757 -44.25 -45.01 -8.56
C ARG A 757 -44.55 -46.00 -9.67
N ARG A 758 -43.77 -46.01 -10.76
CA ARG A 758 -43.92 -46.97 -11.86
C ARG A 758 -43.47 -48.39 -11.53
N ILE A 759 -42.63 -48.57 -10.51
CA ILE A 759 -42.18 -49.91 -10.06
C ILE A 759 -43.14 -50.50 -9.01
N LYS A 760 -43.85 -49.66 -8.24
CA LYS A 760 -44.91 -50.09 -7.31
C LYS A 760 -46.29 -50.31 -7.98
N SER A 761 -46.46 -49.94 -9.25
CA SER A 761 -47.62 -50.26 -10.10
C SER A 761 -47.30 -51.44 -11.02
#